data_AF-A0A8C8GK31-F1
#
_entry.id   AF-A0A8C8GK31-F1
#
_cell.length_a   1.000
_cell.length_b   1.000
_cell.length_c   1.000
_cell.angle_alpha   90.00
_cell.angle_beta   90.00
_cell.angle_gamma   90.00
#
_symmetry.space_group_name_H-M   'P 1'
#
loop_
_entity.id
_entity.type
_entity.pdbx_description
1 polymer ?
#
loop_
_entity_poly.entity_id
_entity_poly.type
_entity_poly.pdbx_seq_one_letter_code
_entity_poly.pdbx_strand_id
1 'polypeptide(L)'
;MSSGTALVYDEEMTRYKLLWVDPACKIEVPERLTVSHTALQEEGLAERCVSVPIRQATDAEILLAHSVEYLEAVKKTPHMSLDELRTFTQQYGDVYFHPNIYHCAKLAIGATLQLVDSVMTGKVRNGMALVRPPGHHSQRSAANGFCVFNNVAIAAHYAKKQYDIKRVLIVDWDVHHGQGVQFAFEDDPSVLYFSWHRYEHQGFWPNLRESDYDSVGKEKGAGFNINVPWNKVGMENSDYLSVFFHVLLPIAYEFSPDLVFVCAGFDSAIGDPEGHMCATPDIFAHLTHLLKSLAGGKLCAVLEGGYNLTSLAQSVCQTVQTLLGDPAPQTSELNGPCESALESIQCVRSAHKPYWACLKHTVAPPVSEPSTKRCKLAEKEEGVQAEGSQKEEGDGQKAEEEEVVWMKPPSRLAPPVHTEVALPADLEVPDRCDRVRSSLAPTLEILQRLRDNFFEGSAEEDALMSLCSVIALFEKMKKQEIRNGLALVPDVSVAMLCAAQHARMSLTNRLLLVYLGDGEIPTYVTEDGKALVVQISTKEPEEQKSRYQVSVSLLKGCSDVAGLMQAVLCLLLPLAYEYDPGLVLLVRGPGSGVGKAAWAQITSLLQGLAQGHTLALLQEGEEEAVGTTAASLLGDPAPSLGPLGAPLPEDMEAMERLRQRLQTHWGLLQNAAAKGKEVEEKGQNQD
;
A
#
# COMPACT_ATOMS: atom_id res chain seq x y z
N MET A 1 11.40 -12.79 18.09
CA MET A 1 11.25 -11.96 16.87
C MET A 1 11.34 -10.50 17.27
N SER A 2 11.76 -9.60 16.37
CA SER A 2 11.76 -8.17 16.67
C SER A 2 10.33 -7.65 16.82
N SER A 3 10.11 -6.85 17.86
CA SER A 3 8.82 -6.25 18.21
C SER A 3 8.98 -4.75 18.39
N GLY A 4 7.94 -3.98 18.09
CA GLY A 4 7.93 -2.53 18.25
C GLY A 4 8.25 -1.76 16.96
N THR A 5 7.92 -0.48 17.01
CA THR A 5 8.04 0.49 15.92
C THR A 5 8.96 1.62 16.38
N ALA A 6 10.02 1.92 15.63
CA ALA A 6 10.87 3.06 15.93
C ALA A 6 10.21 4.37 15.48
N LEU A 7 10.36 5.42 16.30
CA LEU A 7 10.09 6.80 15.91
C LEU A 7 11.39 7.59 16.08
N VAL A 8 11.84 8.20 14.99
CA VAL A 8 13.04 9.05 14.98
C VAL A 8 12.61 10.48 14.68
N TYR A 9 12.88 11.39 15.61
CA TYR A 9 12.51 12.80 15.52
C TYR A 9 13.48 13.63 16.37
N ASP A 10 13.77 14.86 15.91
CA ASP A 10 14.47 15.85 16.71
C ASP A 10 14.02 17.26 16.31
N GLU A 11 13.77 18.12 17.29
CA GLU A 11 13.30 19.49 17.08
C GLU A 11 14.34 20.38 16.37
N GLU A 12 15.63 20.03 16.38
CA GLU A 12 16.68 20.77 15.67
C GLU A 12 16.40 20.81 14.15
N MET A 13 15.73 19.80 13.59
CA MET A 13 15.31 19.78 12.19
C MET A 13 14.19 20.79 11.87
N THR A 14 13.63 21.47 12.87
CA THR A 14 12.73 22.63 12.69
C THR A 14 13.49 23.97 12.58
N ARG A 15 14.79 23.99 12.89
CA ARG A 15 15.58 25.23 13.06
C ARG A 15 16.24 25.72 11.77
N TYR A 16 15.52 25.58 10.65
CA TYR A 16 15.84 26.25 9.39
C TYR A 16 14.53 26.57 8.64
N LYS A 17 14.50 27.72 7.98
CA LYS A 17 13.35 28.19 7.19
C LYS A 17 13.79 29.13 6.08
N LEU A 18 12.90 29.38 5.13
CA LEU A 18 13.10 30.37 4.08
C LEU A 18 13.29 31.78 4.67
N LEU A 19 14.30 32.52 4.19
CA LEU A 19 14.70 33.84 4.70
C LEU A 19 14.35 35.01 3.76
N TRP A 20 13.67 34.73 2.65
CA TRP A 20 13.25 35.72 1.66
C TRP A 20 11.89 35.33 1.08
N VAL A 21 11.32 36.19 0.23
CA VAL A 21 10.07 35.88 -0.46
C VAL A 21 10.39 35.00 -1.66
N ASP A 22 9.88 33.78 -1.64
CA ASP A 22 9.94 32.84 -2.74
C ASP A 22 8.60 32.07 -2.76
N PRO A 23 7.70 32.36 -3.71
CA PRO A 23 6.39 31.73 -3.76
C PRO A 23 6.43 30.21 -3.93
N ALA A 24 7.45 29.66 -4.58
CA ALA A 24 7.58 28.22 -4.78
C ALA A 24 8.04 27.54 -3.47
N CYS A 25 8.98 28.16 -2.75
CA CYS A 25 9.55 27.55 -1.55
C CYS A 25 8.80 27.84 -0.24
N LYS A 26 7.81 28.75 -0.24
CA LYS A 26 7.12 29.19 1.00
C LYS A 26 6.37 28.07 1.74
N ILE A 27 6.06 26.97 1.06
CA ILE A 27 5.25 25.86 1.57
C ILE A 27 6.05 24.88 2.44
N GLU A 28 7.37 24.81 2.26
CA GLU A 28 8.25 23.94 3.04
C GLU A 28 8.65 24.63 4.34
N VAL A 29 7.86 24.41 5.40
CA VAL A 29 7.95 25.15 6.67
C VAL A 29 8.30 24.25 7.87
N PRO A 30 8.94 24.79 8.93
CA PRO A 30 9.21 24.07 10.18
C PRO A 30 8.00 23.37 10.79
N GLU A 31 6.84 24.01 10.69
CA GLU A 31 5.57 23.56 11.26
C GLU A 31 5.17 22.18 10.73
N ARG A 32 5.63 21.76 9.54
CA ARG A 32 5.39 20.41 9.00
C ARG A 32 5.85 19.31 9.97
N LEU A 33 7.03 19.45 10.55
CA LEU A 33 7.52 18.51 11.57
C LEU A 33 6.79 18.69 12.90
N THR A 34 6.60 19.95 13.32
CA THR A 34 5.96 20.26 14.60
C THR A 34 4.55 19.67 14.68
N VAL A 35 3.70 19.87 13.66
CA VAL A 35 2.32 19.36 13.65
C VAL A 35 2.28 17.84 13.57
N SER A 36 3.18 17.23 12.79
CA SER A 36 3.27 15.77 12.67
C SER A 36 3.63 15.12 14.00
N HIS A 37 4.68 15.63 14.67
CA HIS A 37 5.09 15.09 15.96
C HIS A 37 4.05 15.38 17.06
N THR A 38 3.48 16.58 17.10
CA THR A 38 2.43 16.94 18.06
C THR A 38 1.22 16.02 17.93
N ALA A 39 0.75 15.76 16.70
CA ALA A 39 -0.38 14.86 16.48
C ALA A 39 -0.09 13.42 16.94
N LEU A 40 1.13 12.91 16.75
CA LEU A 40 1.53 11.61 17.28
C LEU A 40 1.52 11.57 18.81
N GLN A 41 1.87 12.66 19.48
CA GLN A 41 1.81 12.76 20.95
C GLN A 41 0.36 12.87 21.46
N GLU A 42 -0.46 13.71 20.81
CA GLU A 42 -1.87 13.92 21.19
C GLU A 42 -2.71 12.64 21.04
N GLU A 43 -2.42 11.84 20.02
CA GLU A 43 -3.09 10.54 19.78
C GLU A 43 -2.41 9.37 20.55
N GLY A 44 -1.40 9.65 21.40
CA GLY A 44 -0.72 8.66 22.24
C GLY A 44 0.14 7.64 21.48
N LEU A 45 0.50 7.93 20.23
CA LEU A 45 1.24 7.06 19.32
C LEU A 45 2.75 7.14 19.54
N ALA A 46 3.26 8.34 19.85
CA ALA A 46 4.69 8.56 20.11
C ALA A 46 5.18 7.72 21.31
N GLU A 47 4.37 7.64 22.37
CA GLU A 47 4.66 6.90 23.60
C GLU A 47 4.66 5.38 23.40
N ARG A 48 3.94 4.90 22.38
CA ARG A 48 3.90 3.49 21.98
C ARG A 48 5.08 3.10 21.10
N CYS A 49 5.77 4.08 20.51
CA CYS A 49 6.95 3.87 19.69
C CYS A 49 8.22 3.79 20.55
N VAL A 50 9.23 3.10 20.02
CA VAL A 50 10.59 3.13 20.56
C VAL A 50 11.26 4.39 20.03
N SER A 51 11.49 5.38 20.90
CA SER A 51 12.27 6.56 20.54
C SER A 51 13.72 6.16 20.26
N VAL A 52 14.20 6.46 19.06
CA VAL A 52 15.59 6.20 18.64
C VAL A 52 16.34 7.53 18.56
N PRO A 53 17.52 7.65 19.19
CA PRO A 53 18.28 8.89 19.15
C PRO A 53 18.80 9.17 17.74
N ILE A 54 18.77 10.44 17.36
CA ILE A 54 19.38 10.94 16.12
C ILE A 54 20.91 11.02 16.22
N ARG A 55 21.57 11.05 15.06
CA ARG A 55 23.00 11.38 14.93
C ARG A 55 23.21 12.21 13.67
N GLN A 56 24.37 12.83 13.53
CA GLN A 56 24.79 13.39 12.25
C GLN A 56 25.32 12.27 11.34
N ALA A 57 24.97 12.33 10.06
CA ALA A 57 25.67 11.57 9.04
C ALA A 57 27.12 12.07 8.89
N THR A 58 28.02 11.12 8.67
CA THR A 58 29.42 11.39 8.35
C THR A 58 29.58 11.72 6.87
N ASP A 59 30.67 12.39 6.52
CA ASP A 59 31.00 12.66 5.11
C ASP A 59 31.05 11.37 4.28
N ALA A 60 31.62 10.30 4.82
CA ALA A 60 31.72 9.01 4.14
C ALA A 60 30.34 8.38 3.85
N GLU A 61 29.33 8.66 4.66
CA GLU A 61 27.96 8.23 4.42
C GLU A 61 27.28 9.11 3.37
N ILE A 62 27.47 10.42 3.42
CA ILE A 62 26.92 11.35 2.40
C ILE A 62 27.48 11.02 1.01
N LEU A 63 28.78 10.71 0.94
CA LEU A 63 29.48 10.34 -0.30
C LEU A 63 29.04 8.99 -0.88
N LEU A 64 28.15 8.24 -0.22
CA LEU A 64 27.53 7.05 -0.82
C LEU A 64 26.61 7.40 -2.00
N ALA A 65 25.99 8.59 -1.99
CA ALA A 65 25.09 9.04 -3.05
C ALA A 65 25.48 10.40 -3.65
N HIS A 66 26.38 11.16 -3.00
CA HIS A 66 26.74 12.53 -3.40
C HIS A 66 28.21 12.66 -3.80
N SER A 67 28.49 13.63 -4.65
CA SER A 67 29.86 13.97 -5.06
C SER A 67 30.58 14.75 -3.96
N VAL A 68 31.91 14.66 -3.98
CA VAL A 68 32.78 15.42 -3.07
C VAL A 68 32.61 16.91 -3.31
N GLU A 69 32.53 17.32 -4.58
CA GLU A 69 32.42 18.71 -4.98
C GLU A 69 31.14 19.36 -4.43
N TYR A 70 30.01 18.65 -4.53
CA TYR A 70 28.74 19.13 -4.02
C TYR A 70 28.72 19.18 -2.49
N LEU A 71 29.20 18.14 -1.80
CA LEU A 71 29.31 18.15 -0.34
C LEU A 71 30.16 19.33 0.17
N GLU A 72 31.32 19.56 -0.44
CA GLU A 72 32.21 20.67 -0.06
C GLU A 72 31.61 22.05 -0.39
N ALA A 73 30.75 22.15 -1.41
CA ALA A 73 29.99 23.36 -1.67
C ALA A 73 28.94 23.62 -0.58
N VAL A 74 28.14 22.61 -0.23
CA VAL A 74 27.10 22.71 0.80
C VAL A 74 27.69 22.97 2.20
N LYS A 75 28.84 22.40 2.53
CA LYS A 75 29.57 22.63 3.79
C LYS A 75 29.93 24.09 4.06
N LYS A 76 29.99 24.93 3.03
CA LYS A 76 30.28 26.36 3.15
C LYS A 76 29.06 27.20 3.50
N THR A 77 27.85 26.69 3.26
CA THR A 77 26.59 27.42 3.47
C THR A 77 26.37 27.93 4.90
N PRO A 78 26.84 27.25 5.98
CA PRO A 78 26.75 27.80 7.34
C PRO A 78 27.51 29.11 7.58
N HIS A 79 28.47 29.43 6.71
CA HIS A 79 29.33 30.61 6.83
C HIS A 79 29.01 31.70 5.81
N MET A 80 27.98 31.50 4.98
CA MET A 80 27.55 32.46 3.98
C MET A 80 26.65 33.53 4.61
N SER A 81 26.80 34.76 4.13
CA SER A 81 25.84 35.85 4.32
C SER A 81 24.51 35.54 3.62
N LEU A 82 23.47 36.32 3.92
CA LEU A 82 22.16 36.14 3.31
C LEU A 82 22.19 36.27 1.77
N ASP A 83 22.96 37.23 1.25
CA ASP A 83 23.07 37.43 -0.21
C ASP A 83 23.86 36.30 -0.87
N GLU A 84 24.93 35.81 -0.23
CA GLU A 84 25.67 34.63 -0.71
C GLU A 84 24.78 33.37 -0.71
N LEU A 85 23.93 33.17 0.31
CA LEU A 85 22.96 32.08 0.35
C LEU A 85 21.92 32.17 -0.77
N ARG A 86 21.44 33.37 -1.08
CA ARG A 86 20.53 33.58 -2.23
C ARG A 86 21.21 33.23 -3.54
N THR A 87 22.42 33.73 -3.76
CA THR A 87 23.21 33.42 -4.96
C THR A 87 23.56 31.93 -5.05
N PHE A 88 23.83 31.27 -3.92
CA PHE A 88 24.04 29.83 -3.87
C PHE A 88 22.76 29.06 -4.23
N THR A 89 21.63 29.49 -3.69
CA THR A 89 20.31 28.89 -3.94
C THR A 89 19.93 28.94 -5.41
N GLN A 90 20.14 30.08 -6.08
CA GLN A 90 19.79 30.30 -7.50
C GLN A 90 20.49 29.35 -8.49
N GLN A 91 21.48 28.57 -8.04
CA GLN A 91 22.16 27.56 -8.86
C GLN A 91 21.33 26.27 -9.00
N TYR A 92 20.27 26.12 -8.21
CA TYR A 92 19.49 24.90 -8.06
C TYR A 92 18.00 25.17 -8.30
N GLY A 93 17.23 24.13 -8.63
CA GLY A 93 15.79 24.24 -8.86
C GLY A 93 14.97 24.07 -7.58
N ASP A 94 14.12 25.06 -7.26
CA ASP A 94 13.09 25.04 -6.22
C ASP A 94 13.57 24.49 -4.88
N VAL A 95 14.64 25.07 -4.36
CA VAL A 95 15.21 24.78 -3.03
C VAL A 95 15.61 26.10 -2.39
N TYR A 96 15.84 26.13 -1.07
CA TYR A 96 16.43 27.27 -0.39
C TYR A 96 17.49 26.82 0.61
N PHE A 97 18.51 27.66 0.81
CA PHE A 97 19.54 27.42 1.81
C PHE A 97 19.42 28.37 3.00
N HIS A 98 19.78 27.85 4.18
CA HIS A 98 19.79 28.55 5.46
C HIS A 98 21.09 28.20 6.19
N PRO A 99 21.67 29.06 7.05
CA PRO A 99 22.92 28.75 7.75
C PRO A 99 22.92 27.42 8.52
N ASN A 100 21.75 26.98 8.98
CA ASN A 100 21.57 25.72 9.70
C ASN A 100 21.19 24.51 8.81
N ILE A 101 20.84 24.71 7.53
CA ILE A 101 20.26 23.62 6.71
C ILE A 101 21.23 22.46 6.50
N TYR A 102 22.53 22.73 6.37
CA TYR A 102 23.54 21.66 6.28
C TYR A 102 23.60 20.80 7.55
N HIS A 103 23.45 21.42 8.72
CA HIS A 103 23.38 20.68 9.98
C HIS A 103 22.12 19.82 10.05
N CYS A 104 20.95 20.40 9.78
CA CYS A 104 19.68 19.67 9.76
C CYS A 104 19.69 18.55 8.71
N ALA A 105 20.25 18.77 7.52
CA ALA A 105 20.37 17.74 6.48
C ALA A 105 21.24 16.55 6.94
N LYS A 106 22.32 16.79 7.69
CA LYS A 106 23.09 15.69 8.32
C LYS A 106 22.27 14.94 9.36
N LEU A 107 21.40 15.62 10.10
CA LEU A 107 20.50 14.99 11.08
C LEU A 107 19.42 14.17 10.37
N ALA A 108 18.83 14.67 9.29
CA ALA A 108 17.85 13.95 8.49
C ALA A 108 18.42 12.61 7.97
N ILE A 109 19.61 12.63 7.38
CA ILE A 109 20.28 11.41 6.93
C ILE A 109 20.58 10.49 8.13
N GLY A 110 21.19 11.02 9.20
CA GLY A 110 21.57 10.19 10.34
C GLY A 110 20.38 9.61 11.10
N ALA A 111 19.23 10.29 11.13
CA ALA A 111 17.96 9.77 11.63
C ALA A 111 17.51 8.55 10.80
N THR A 112 17.55 8.68 9.48
CA THR A 112 17.23 7.57 8.56
C THR A 112 18.18 6.39 8.73
N LEU A 113 19.49 6.62 8.90
CA LEU A 113 20.46 5.55 9.14
C LEU A 113 20.24 4.86 10.50
N GLN A 114 19.89 5.60 11.54
CA GLN A 114 19.54 5.05 12.85
C GLN A 114 18.28 4.19 12.80
N LEU A 115 17.29 4.57 11.98
CA LEU A 115 16.11 3.75 11.71
C LEU A 115 16.50 2.44 11.00
N VAL A 116 17.33 2.51 9.95
CA VAL A 116 17.85 1.33 9.25
C VAL A 116 18.57 0.40 10.21
N ASP A 117 19.49 0.91 11.03
CA ASP A 117 20.22 0.10 12.00
C ASP A 117 19.27 -0.58 12.99
N SER A 118 18.26 0.14 13.47
CA SER A 118 17.29 -0.39 14.44
C SER A 118 16.44 -1.53 13.85
N VAL A 119 16.04 -1.42 12.58
CA VAL A 119 15.28 -2.46 11.86
C VAL A 119 16.18 -3.64 11.50
N MET A 120 17.35 -3.39 10.91
CA MET A 120 18.25 -4.44 10.40
C MET A 120 18.91 -5.25 11.52
N THR A 121 19.14 -4.65 12.69
CA THR A 121 19.64 -5.37 13.87
C THR A 121 18.53 -6.06 14.69
N GLY A 122 17.26 -5.90 14.28
CA GLY A 122 16.12 -6.50 14.96
C GLY A 122 15.77 -5.87 16.31
N LYS A 123 16.24 -4.65 16.61
CA LYS A 123 15.81 -3.90 17.80
C LYS A 123 14.33 -3.51 17.72
N VAL A 124 13.89 -3.18 16.52
CA VAL A 124 12.48 -2.93 16.17
C VAL A 124 12.14 -3.72 14.91
N ARG A 125 10.85 -3.84 14.62
CA ARG A 125 10.36 -4.48 13.39
C ARG A 125 10.39 -3.53 12.20
N ASN A 126 9.97 -2.29 12.44
CA ASN A 126 9.78 -1.24 11.45
C ASN A 126 9.93 0.13 12.13
N GLY A 127 9.77 1.22 11.40
CA GLY A 127 9.65 2.54 12.01
C GLY A 127 9.50 3.67 11.01
N MET A 128 9.39 4.87 11.55
CA MET A 128 9.25 6.12 10.80
C MET A 128 10.28 7.16 11.29
N ALA A 129 10.92 7.84 10.35
CA ALA A 129 11.77 9.00 10.60
C ALA A 129 11.04 10.27 10.17
N LEU A 130 10.73 11.14 11.13
CA LEU A 130 10.19 12.48 10.89
C LEU A 130 11.36 13.44 10.70
N VAL A 131 11.71 13.70 9.44
CA VAL A 131 12.92 14.45 9.07
C VAL A 131 12.61 15.68 8.22
N ARG A 132 13.48 16.69 8.34
CA ARG A 132 13.56 17.85 7.45
C ARG A 132 15.03 18.30 7.35
N PRO A 133 15.55 18.62 6.16
CA PRO A 133 14.88 18.64 4.85
C PRO A 133 14.51 17.25 4.28
N PRO A 134 13.58 17.20 3.31
CA PRO A 134 13.32 16.00 2.50
C PRO A 134 14.56 15.64 1.65
N GLY A 135 14.51 14.50 0.95
CA GLY A 135 15.64 13.92 0.24
C GLY A 135 15.39 13.46 -1.20
N HIS A 136 14.20 12.96 -1.56
CA HIS A 136 14.02 12.16 -2.79
C HIS A 136 14.36 12.87 -4.12
N HIS A 137 14.32 14.21 -4.17
CA HIS A 137 14.74 14.99 -5.35
C HIS A 137 16.23 15.24 -5.46
N SER A 138 16.97 15.16 -4.35
CA SER A 138 18.39 15.50 -4.31
C SER A 138 19.20 14.55 -5.19
N GLN A 139 20.05 15.13 -6.04
CA GLN A 139 20.85 14.41 -7.02
C GLN A 139 22.31 14.34 -6.58
N ARG A 140 23.12 13.51 -7.25
CA ARG A 140 24.54 13.31 -6.92
C ARG A 140 25.34 14.60 -6.74
N SER A 141 25.02 15.66 -7.48
CA SER A 141 25.75 16.92 -7.43
C SER A 141 24.85 18.15 -7.35
N ALA A 142 23.59 18.01 -6.95
CA ALA A 142 22.65 19.12 -6.92
C ALA A 142 21.58 18.96 -5.83
N ALA A 143 21.29 20.06 -5.14
CA ALA A 143 20.04 20.23 -4.42
C ALA A 143 18.89 20.43 -5.41
N ASN A 144 17.69 20.00 -5.07
CA ASN A 144 16.51 20.20 -5.89
C ASN A 144 15.23 19.95 -5.07
N GLY A 145 14.13 20.66 -5.35
CA GLY A 145 12.82 20.39 -4.74
C GLY A 145 12.87 20.32 -3.21
N PHE A 146 13.38 21.36 -2.58
CA PHE A 146 13.62 21.44 -1.12
C PHE A 146 14.63 20.44 -0.54
N CYS A 147 15.13 19.49 -1.34
CA CYS A 147 16.02 18.43 -0.90
C CYS A 147 17.49 18.84 -1.02
N VAL A 148 18.26 18.68 0.08
CA VAL A 148 19.71 18.95 0.10
C VAL A 148 20.52 17.70 -0.14
N PHE A 149 20.21 16.61 0.56
CA PHE A 149 20.86 15.31 0.37
C PHE A 149 19.78 14.23 0.32
N ASN A 150 19.99 13.23 -0.53
CA ASN A 150 19.05 12.13 -0.70
C ASN A 150 19.08 11.14 0.46
N ASN A 151 18.20 11.35 1.44
CA ASN A 151 18.09 10.55 2.66
C ASN A 151 17.94 9.05 2.37
N VAL A 152 16.99 8.68 1.50
CA VAL A 152 16.65 7.29 1.20
C VAL A 152 17.71 6.61 0.32
N ALA A 153 18.27 7.31 -0.67
CA ALA A 153 19.33 6.73 -1.50
C ALA A 153 20.60 6.44 -0.69
N ILE A 154 21.01 7.36 0.20
CA ILE A 154 22.12 7.12 1.13
C ILE A 154 21.81 5.90 2.02
N ALA A 155 20.59 5.82 2.56
CA ALA A 155 20.16 4.73 3.42
C ALA A 155 20.14 3.36 2.73
N ALA A 156 19.71 3.30 1.46
CA ALA A 156 19.74 2.07 0.67
C ALA A 156 21.18 1.61 0.38
N HIS A 157 22.08 2.51 -0.04
CA HIS A 157 23.51 2.19 -0.19
C HIS A 157 24.14 1.75 1.13
N TYR A 158 23.83 2.44 2.23
CA TYR A 158 24.31 2.11 3.56
C TYR A 158 23.84 0.71 3.99
N ALA A 159 22.55 0.40 3.83
CA ALA A 159 21.98 -0.88 4.20
C ALA A 159 22.64 -2.04 3.44
N LYS A 160 22.83 -1.88 2.12
CA LYS A 160 23.54 -2.86 1.28
C LYS A 160 24.99 -3.04 1.72
N LYS A 161 25.70 -1.94 2.02
CA LYS A 161 27.12 -1.97 2.41
C LYS A 161 27.34 -2.58 3.80
N GLN A 162 26.49 -2.24 4.78
CA GLN A 162 26.68 -2.64 6.17
C GLN A 162 26.08 -4.00 6.50
N TYR A 163 24.96 -4.36 5.87
CA TYR A 163 24.19 -5.56 6.19
C TYR A 163 24.20 -6.62 5.08
N ASP A 164 24.90 -6.36 3.97
CA ASP A 164 25.02 -7.27 2.81
C ASP A 164 23.68 -7.75 2.23
N ILE A 165 22.61 -6.94 2.39
CA ILE A 165 21.30 -7.22 1.78
C ILE A 165 21.38 -7.10 0.26
N LYS A 166 20.59 -7.92 -0.43
CA LYS A 166 20.69 -8.11 -1.88
C LYS A 166 19.60 -7.39 -2.66
N ARG A 167 18.44 -7.15 -2.05
CA ARG A 167 17.28 -6.57 -2.72
C ARG A 167 16.62 -5.53 -1.83
N VAL A 168 16.60 -4.27 -2.27
CA VAL A 168 15.93 -3.16 -1.59
C VAL A 168 14.76 -2.70 -2.45
N LEU A 169 13.57 -2.62 -1.88
CA LEU A 169 12.43 -1.96 -2.51
C LEU A 169 12.31 -0.56 -1.94
N ILE A 170 12.23 0.45 -2.80
CA ILE A 170 11.90 1.83 -2.43
C ILE A 170 10.54 2.14 -3.05
N VAL A 171 9.55 2.43 -2.21
CA VAL A 171 8.21 2.87 -2.61
C VAL A 171 8.11 4.35 -2.35
N ASP A 172 8.00 5.14 -3.41
CA ASP A 172 7.77 6.57 -3.34
C ASP A 172 6.30 6.87 -3.62
N TRP A 173 5.60 7.30 -2.57
CA TRP A 173 4.20 7.68 -2.66
C TRP A 173 3.99 9.20 -2.53
N ASP A 174 5.08 9.97 -2.49
CA ASP A 174 5.02 11.42 -2.62
C ASP A 174 4.35 11.78 -3.96
N VAL A 175 3.68 12.92 -4.03
CA VAL A 175 3.00 13.33 -5.26
C VAL A 175 3.98 13.81 -6.33
N HIS A 176 5.24 14.09 -5.97
CA HIS A 176 6.30 14.46 -6.89
C HIS A 176 7.18 13.27 -7.24
N HIS A 177 7.70 13.26 -8.46
CA HIS A 177 8.66 12.23 -8.86
C HIS A 177 9.98 12.42 -8.12
N GLY A 178 10.41 11.43 -7.34
CA GLY A 178 11.74 11.36 -6.73
C GLY A 178 12.86 11.04 -7.74
N GLN A 179 13.06 11.91 -8.74
CA GLN A 179 14.09 11.79 -9.78
C GLN A 179 15.50 11.57 -9.22
N GLY A 180 15.81 12.13 -8.05
CA GLY A 180 17.09 11.91 -7.37
C GLY A 180 17.31 10.45 -6.98
N VAL A 181 16.26 9.76 -6.52
CA VAL A 181 16.28 8.32 -6.22
C VAL A 181 16.38 7.50 -7.51
N GLN A 182 15.58 7.82 -8.52
CA GLN A 182 15.65 7.17 -9.83
C GLN A 182 17.07 7.21 -10.41
N PHE A 183 17.71 8.39 -10.45
CA PHE A 183 19.06 8.53 -10.97
C PHE A 183 20.12 7.81 -10.14
N ALA A 184 19.91 7.65 -8.83
CA ALA A 184 20.86 6.95 -7.96
C ALA A 184 20.91 5.44 -8.23
N PHE A 185 19.84 4.85 -8.79
CA PHE A 185 19.70 3.40 -8.97
C PHE A 185 19.34 2.96 -10.39
N GLU A 186 19.42 3.87 -11.36
CA GLU A 186 18.91 3.64 -12.72
C GLU A 186 19.53 2.41 -13.40
N ASP A 187 20.78 2.06 -13.07
CA ASP A 187 21.52 0.91 -13.58
C ASP A 187 21.71 -0.23 -12.55
N ASP A 188 21.09 -0.14 -11.36
CA ASP A 188 21.28 -1.07 -10.25
C ASP A 188 20.08 -2.02 -10.04
N PRO A 189 20.12 -3.28 -10.52
CA PRO A 189 19.01 -4.23 -10.35
C PRO A 189 18.81 -4.73 -8.92
N SER A 190 19.70 -4.39 -7.98
CA SER A 190 19.53 -4.75 -6.57
C SER A 190 18.65 -3.74 -5.80
N VAL A 191 18.24 -2.64 -6.43
CA VAL A 191 17.28 -1.69 -5.90
C VAL A 191 16.13 -1.55 -6.88
N LEU A 192 14.92 -1.92 -6.44
CA LEU A 192 13.69 -1.67 -7.17
C LEU A 192 13.11 -0.33 -6.68
N TYR A 193 13.05 0.66 -7.56
CA TYR A 193 12.39 1.93 -7.28
C TYR A 193 11.02 1.96 -7.94
N PHE A 194 10.00 2.29 -7.15
CA PHE A 194 8.65 2.55 -7.60
C PHE A 194 8.27 3.97 -7.18
N SER A 195 7.68 4.74 -8.09
CA SER A 195 7.11 6.05 -7.81
C SER A 195 5.82 6.22 -8.57
N TRP A 196 4.74 6.57 -7.89
CA TRP A 196 3.69 7.36 -8.55
C TRP A 196 3.98 8.83 -8.40
N HIS A 197 3.36 9.68 -9.20
CA HIS A 197 3.50 11.13 -9.07
C HIS A 197 2.55 11.85 -10.01
N ARG A 198 2.12 13.06 -9.66
CA ARG A 198 1.48 14.00 -10.58
C ARG A 198 2.44 14.28 -11.73
N TYR A 199 1.94 14.18 -12.96
CA TYR A 199 2.74 14.36 -14.16
C TYR A 199 2.06 15.28 -15.17
N GLU A 200 0.75 15.10 -15.37
CA GLU A 200 -0.07 15.89 -16.31
C GLU A 200 0.61 16.06 -17.67
N HIS A 201 1.07 14.95 -18.24
CA HIS A 201 1.78 14.91 -19.52
C HIS A 201 3.02 15.81 -19.54
N GLN A 202 3.86 15.70 -18.50
CA GLN A 202 5.04 16.55 -18.27
C GLN A 202 4.71 18.02 -17.92
N GLY A 203 3.43 18.35 -17.70
CA GLY A 203 2.97 19.68 -17.31
C GLY A 203 3.24 20.02 -15.84
N PHE A 204 3.44 19.03 -14.99
CA PHE A 204 3.72 19.22 -13.56
C PHE A 204 5.21 19.09 -13.22
N TRP A 205 5.64 19.81 -12.19
CA TRP A 205 7.02 19.80 -11.70
C TRP A 205 7.45 18.38 -11.29
N PRO A 206 8.67 17.91 -11.62
CA PRO A 206 9.82 18.65 -12.16
C PRO A 206 9.87 18.76 -13.69
N ASN A 207 8.78 18.46 -14.41
CA ASN A 207 8.66 18.57 -15.87
C ASN A 207 9.69 17.73 -16.65
N LEU A 208 10.03 16.55 -16.14
CA LEU A 208 11.04 15.66 -16.69
C LEU A 208 10.43 14.58 -17.57
N ARG A 209 11.01 14.32 -18.74
CA ARG A 209 10.52 13.26 -19.64
C ARG A 209 10.80 11.88 -19.06
N GLU A 210 11.87 11.76 -18.29
CA GLU A 210 12.31 10.56 -17.60
C GLU A 210 11.41 10.18 -16.42
N SER A 211 10.44 11.03 -16.04
CA SER A 211 9.39 10.69 -15.06
C SER A 211 8.25 9.88 -15.70
N ASP A 212 8.20 9.76 -17.03
CA ASP A 212 7.15 8.98 -17.69
C ASP A 212 7.31 7.46 -17.49
N TYR A 213 6.26 6.71 -17.80
CA TYR A 213 6.14 5.26 -17.54
C TYR A 213 7.14 4.38 -18.31
N ASP A 214 7.72 4.88 -19.41
CA ASP A 214 8.64 4.14 -20.27
C ASP A 214 10.11 4.29 -19.87
N SER A 215 10.40 5.08 -18.84
CA SER A 215 11.72 5.18 -18.22
C SER A 215 11.92 4.05 -17.21
N VAL A 216 12.17 2.86 -17.74
CA VAL A 216 12.18 1.61 -16.96
C VAL A 216 13.51 1.27 -16.29
N GLY A 217 14.48 2.19 -16.31
CA GLY A 217 15.88 1.94 -15.91
C GLY A 217 16.79 1.67 -17.10
N LYS A 218 18.10 1.59 -16.85
CA LYS A 218 19.15 1.47 -17.85
C LYS A 218 20.01 0.23 -17.62
N GLU A 219 20.62 -0.25 -18.70
CA GLU A 219 21.57 -1.35 -18.66
C GLU A 219 21.06 -2.57 -17.86
N LYS A 220 21.72 -2.90 -16.73
CA LYS A 220 21.33 -4.02 -15.87
C LYS A 220 20.14 -3.70 -14.98
N GLY A 221 19.87 -2.41 -14.71
CA GLY A 221 18.73 -1.92 -13.94
C GLY A 221 17.44 -1.80 -14.76
N ALA A 222 17.45 -2.11 -16.06
CA ALA A 222 16.25 -2.12 -16.89
C ALA A 222 15.18 -3.08 -16.31
N GLY A 223 14.00 -2.54 -16.05
CA GLY A 223 12.88 -3.19 -15.36
C GLY A 223 12.75 -2.84 -13.87
N PHE A 224 13.78 -2.26 -13.25
CA PHE A 224 13.85 -1.97 -11.80
C PHE A 224 13.56 -0.52 -11.42
N ASN A 225 13.11 0.30 -12.38
CA ASN A 225 12.58 1.63 -12.15
C ASN A 225 11.15 1.71 -12.69
N ILE A 226 10.16 1.93 -11.83
CA ILE A 226 8.73 1.92 -12.19
C ILE A 226 8.16 3.31 -11.89
N ASN A 227 7.78 4.03 -12.94
CA ASN A 227 7.10 5.31 -12.82
C ASN A 227 5.62 5.15 -13.17
N VAL A 228 4.73 5.65 -12.31
CA VAL A 228 3.28 5.70 -12.53
C VAL A 228 2.83 7.17 -12.60
N PRO A 229 2.85 7.78 -13.79
CA PRO A 229 2.53 9.19 -13.95
C PRO A 229 1.02 9.42 -13.91
N TRP A 230 0.55 10.25 -12.97
CA TRP A 230 -0.83 10.73 -12.92
C TRP A 230 -1.02 11.87 -13.91
N ASN A 231 -1.76 11.60 -14.99
CA ASN A 231 -2.04 12.58 -16.03
C ASN A 231 -3.29 13.44 -15.77
N LYS A 232 -3.93 13.26 -14.61
CA LYS A 232 -4.97 14.14 -14.07
C LYS A 232 -4.74 14.30 -12.57
N VAL A 233 -5.18 15.43 -12.02
CA VAL A 233 -5.33 15.63 -10.57
C VAL A 233 -6.62 14.95 -10.06
N GLY A 234 -6.81 14.94 -8.74
CA GLY A 234 -8.01 14.39 -8.11
C GLY A 234 -8.03 12.87 -8.02
N MET A 235 -6.87 12.20 -8.04
CA MET A 235 -6.79 10.75 -7.83
C MET A 235 -7.29 10.39 -6.41
N GLU A 236 -8.07 9.34 -6.31
CA GLU A 236 -8.74 8.89 -5.09
C GLU A 236 -8.13 7.59 -4.53
N ASN A 237 -8.68 7.12 -3.40
CA ASN A 237 -8.30 5.86 -2.76
C ASN A 237 -8.33 4.66 -3.73
N SER A 238 -9.31 4.63 -4.64
CA SER A 238 -9.46 3.56 -5.63
C SER A 238 -8.32 3.54 -6.65
N ASP A 239 -7.82 4.70 -7.08
CA ASP A 239 -6.69 4.80 -8.01
C ASP A 239 -5.41 4.27 -7.36
N TYR A 240 -5.18 4.66 -6.11
CA TYR A 240 -3.99 4.29 -5.35
C TYR A 240 -3.93 2.78 -5.08
N LEU A 241 -5.03 2.20 -4.60
CA LEU A 241 -5.14 0.76 -4.41
C LEU A 241 -5.01 -0.03 -5.71
N SER A 242 -5.56 0.50 -6.81
CA SER A 242 -5.46 -0.15 -8.13
C SER A 242 -4.01 -0.24 -8.61
N VAL A 243 -3.20 0.81 -8.41
CA VAL A 243 -1.76 0.74 -8.70
C VAL A 243 -1.05 -0.28 -7.81
N PHE A 244 -1.41 -0.36 -6.53
CA PHE A 244 -0.85 -1.36 -5.63
C PHE A 244 -1.17 -2.78 -6.09
N PHE A 245 -2.44 -3.08 -6.40
CA PHE A 245 -2.85 -4.43 -6.79
C PHE A 245 -2.40 -4.86 -8.18
N HIS A 246 -2.35 -3.92 -9.14
CA HIS A 246 -2.11 -4.24 -10.55
C HIS A 246 -0.71 -3.90 -11.04
N VAL A 247 0.11 -3.21 -10.24
CA VAL A 247 1.50 -2.88 -10.59
C VAL A 247 2.46 -3.26 -9.46
N LEU A 248 2.39 -2.56 -8.32
CA LEU A 248 3.44 -2.61 -7.31
C LEU A 248 3.52 -3.96 -6.61
N LEU A 249 2.42 -4.48 -6.04
CA LEU A 249 2.48 -5.71 -5.25
C LEU A 249 2.89 -6.93 -6.08
N PRO A 250 2.34 -7.20 -7.29
CA PRO A 250 2.80 -8.33 -8.09
C PRO A 250 4.31 -8.30 -8.34
N ILE A 251 4.84 -7.13 -8.69
CA ILE A 251 6.27 -6.94 -8.93
C ILE A 251 7.07 -7.07 -7.62
N ALA A 252 6.60 -6.48 -6.51
CA ALA A 252 7.29 -6.52 -5.23
C ALA A 252 7.39 -7.94 -4.65
N TYR A 253 6.35 -8.77 -4.83
CA TYR A 253 6.38 -10.18 -4.43
C TYR A 253 7.30 -11.02 -5.33
N GLU A 254 7.35 -10.74 -6.63
CA GLU A 254 8.31 -11.36 -7.55
C GLU A 254 9.76 -10.96 -7.21
N PHE A 255 9.99 -9.67 -6.93
CA PHE A 255 11.30 -9.13 -6.52
C PHE A 255 11.75 -9.63 -5.15
N SER A 256 10.82 -9.88 -4.23
CA SER A 256 11.07 -10.44 -2.90
C SER A 256 12.13 -9.64 -2.11
N PRO A 257 11.87 -8.37 -1.74
CA PRO A 257 12.86 -7.50 -1.11
C PRO A 257 13.30 -7.99 0.27
N ASP A 258 14.55 -7.69 0.62
CA ASP A 258 15.11 -7.93 1.95
C ASP A 258 14.80 -6.78 2.91
N LEU A 259 14.58 -5.57 2.40
CA LEU A 259 14.22 -4.34 3.12
C LEU A 259 13.32 -3.45 2.24
N VAL A 260 12.33 -2.80 2.86
CA VAL A 260 11.47 -1.81 2.20
C VAL A 260 11.72 -0.42 2.78
N PHE A 261 11.99 0.55 1.91
CA PHE A 261 11.90 1.98 2.23
C PHE A 261 10.60 2.55 1.68
N VAL A 262 10.03 3.51 2.40
CA VAL A 262 8.94 4.35 1.90
C VAL A 262 9.42 5.80 1.92
N CYS A 263 9.51 6.42 0.75
CA CYS A 263 9.59 7.88 0.62
C CYS A 263 8.18 8.40 0.91
N ALA A 264 7.96 8.77 2.17
CA ALA A 264 6.64 8.99 2.73
C ALA A 264 6.24 10.47 2.62
N GLY A 265 5.99 10.94 1.39
CA GLY A 265 5.38 12.24 1.12
C GLY A 265 3.86 12.19 1.28
N PHE A 266 3.28 13.16 1.97
CA PHE A 266 1.83 13.19 2.21
C PHE A 266 1.12 14.31 1.44
N ASP A 267 1.79 14.86 0.44
CA ASP A 267 1.21 15.78 -0.54
C ASP A 267 0.33 15.07 -1.58
N SER A 268 0.35 13.73 -1.59
CA SER A 268 -0.62 12.88 -2.29
C SER A 268 -1.97 12.77 -1.57
N ALA A 269 -2.12 13.40 -0.40
CA ALA A 269 -3.38 13.43 0.37
C ALA A 269 -4.31 14.57 -0.06
N ILE A 270 -5.60 14.41 0.23
CA ILE A 270 -6.62 15.45 0.07
C ILE A 270 -6.24 16.77 0.76
N GLY A 271 -6.55 17.88 0.10
CA GLY A 271 -6.33 19.23 0.61
C GLY A 271 -4.90 19.76 0.47
N ASP A 272 -3.96 18.96 -0.03
CA ASP A 272 -2.60 19.42 -0.29
C ASP A 272 -2.54 20.42 -1.46
N PRO A 273 -1.85 21.58 -1.31
CA PRO A 273 -1.80 22.62 -2.33
C PRO A 273 -0.90 22.31 -3.53
N GLU A 274 -0.03 21.30 -3.48
CA GLU A 274 0.80 20.90 -4.63
C GLU A 274 0.23 19.68 -5.33
N GLY A 275 -0.25 18.70 -4.57
CA GLY A 275 -0.74 17.45 -5.14
C GLY A 275 -2.11 17.57 -5.80
N HIS A 276 -3.04 18.33 -5.21
CA HIS A 276 -4.45 18.39 -5.63
C HIS A 276 -5.10 17.01 -5.84
N MET A 277 -4.68 16.03 -5.04
CA MET A 277 -5.27 14.68 -5.04
C MET A 277 -6.46 14.63 -4.09
N CYS A 278 -7.24 13.56 -4.14
CA CYS A 278 -8.46 13.36 -3.36
C CYS A 278 -8.38 12.14 -2.43
N ALA A 279 -7.25 11.45 -2.37
CA ALA A 279 -7.06 10.31 -1.48
C ALA A 279 -7.10 10.75 -0.02
N THR A 280 -7.88 10.05 0.81
CA THR A 280 -8.04 10.39 2.23
C THR A 280 -6.87 9.87 3.05
N PRO A 281 -6.56 10.47 4.23
CA PRO A 281 -5.47 9.99 5.08
C PRO A 281 -5.54 8.51 5.46
N ASP A 282 -6.75 7.94 5.50
CA ASP A 282 -6.98 6.52 5.78
C ASP A 282 -6.29 5.60 4.77
N ILE A 283 -6.09 6.04 3.53
CA ILE A 283 -5.43 5.24 2.49
C ILE A 283 -4.03 4.81 2.92
N PHE A 284 -3.26 5.69 3.57
CA PHE A 284 -1.89 5.42 3.97
C PHE A 284 -1.81 4.31 5.03
N ALA A 285 -2.89 4.08 5.79
CA ALA A 285 -2.99 2.90 6.66
C ALA A 285 -2.99 1.60 5.84
N HIS A 286 -3.73 1.56 4.73
CA HIS A 286 -3.81 0.38 3.85
C HIS A 286 -2.53 0.21 3.03
N LEU A 287 -1.97 1.28 2.46
CA LEU A 287 -0.71 1.21 1.70
C LEU A 287 0.42 0.66 2.59
N THR A 288 0.52 1.18 3.83
CA THR A 288 1.48 0.68 4.83
C THR A 288 1.23 -0.79 5.16
N HIS A 289 -0.02 -1.19 5.37
CA HIS A 289 -0.38 -2.58 5.71
C HIS A 289 0.04 -3.56 4.60
N LEU A 290 -0.24 -3.21 3.35
CA LEU A 290 0.09 -4.04 2.19
C LEU A 290 1.61 -4.25 2.05
N LEU A 291 2.42 -3.23 2.36
CA LEU A 291 3.89 -3.31 2.33
C LEU A 291 4.49 -4.06 3.51
N LYS A 292 3.85 -4.07 4.69
CA LYS A 292 4.34 -4.79 5.89
C LYS A 292 4.46 -6.30 5.71
N SER A 293 3.74 -6.89 4.75
CA SER A 293 3.83 -8.33 4.44
C SER A 293 5.13 -8.69 3.69
N LEU A 294 5.82 -7.70 3.11
CA LEU A 294 7.10 -7.86 2.44
C LEU A 294 8.27 -7.81 3.43
N ALA A 295 9.44 -8.31 3.01
CA ALA A 295 10.69 -8.22 3.76
C ALA A 295 10.62 -8.69 5.24
N GLY A 296 9.65 -9.56 5.58
CA GLY A 296 9.40 -9.96 6.97
C GLY A 296 9.08 -8.76 7.88
N GLY A 297 8.36 -7.76 7.36
CA GLY A 297 7.96 -6.56 8.10
C GLY A 297 9.05 -5.50 8.28
N LYS A 298 10.24 -5.70 7.69
CA LYS A 298 11.34 -4.72 7.73
C LYS A 298 11.02 -3.55 6.80
N LEU A 299 10.44 -2.50 7.38
CA LEU A 299 9.97 -1.31 6.68
C LEU A 299 10.46 -0.05 7.39
N CYS A 300 11.09 0.85 6.62
CA CYS A 300 11.58 2.14 7.07
C CYS A 300 10.85 3.26 6.30
N ALA A 301 9.90 3.95 6.94
CA ALA A 301 9.24 5.11 6.36
C ALA A 301 10.02 6.38 6.68
N VAL A 302 10.24 7.24 5.69
CA VAL A 302 11.02 8.48 5.83
C VAL A 302 10.18 9.63 5.30
N LEU A 303 9.89 10.63 6.13
CA LEU A 303 9.06 11.77 5.72
C LEU A 303 9.72 12.56 4.57
N GLU A 304 8.96 12.81 3.51
CA GLU A 304 9.34 13.64 2.35
C GLU A 304 8.48 14.92 2.29
N GLY A 305 7.58 15.05 1.31
CA GLY A 305 6.64 16.17 1.12
C GLY A 305 5.36 16.11 1.97
N GLY A 306 4.37 16.94 1.61
CA GLY A 306 3.13 17.16 2.37
C GLY A 306 3.09 18.54 3.03
N TYR A 307 2.21 19.40 2.53
CA TYR A 307 2.23 20.84 2.77
C TYR A 307 0.90 21.38 3.32
N ASN A 308 -0.19 20.62 3.21
CA ASN A 308 -1.35 20.84 4.07
C ASN A 308 -1.10 20.23 5.46
N LEU A 309 -0.95 21.08 6.48
CA LEU A 309 -0.58 20.67 7.83
C LEU A 309 -1.59 19.70 8.47
N THR A 310 -2.87 19.79 8.11
CA THR A 310 -3.94 18.94 8.64
C THR A 310 -3.87 17.54 8.01
N SER A 311 -3.82 17.45 6.68
CA SER A 311 -3.75 16.14 6.00
C SER A 311 -2.41 15.44 6.27
N LEU A 312 -1.32 16.20 6.38
CA LEU A 312 0.00 15.70 6.79
C LEU A 312 -0.06 15.02 8.15
N ALA A 313 -0.53 15.73 9.18
CA ALA A 313 -0.59 15.19 10.54
C ALA A 313 -1.47 13.93 10.62
N GLN A 314 -2.63 13.94 9.96
CA GLN A 314 -3.54 12.79 9.91
C GLN A 314 -2.90 11.58 9.21
N SER A 315 -2.23 11.79 8.07
CA SER A 315 -1.62 10.72 7.28
C SER A 315 -0.39 10.11 7.97
N VAL A 316 0.38 10.92 8.68
CA VAL A 316 1.46 10.45 9.58
C VAL A 316 0.90 9.55 10.68
N CYS A 317 -0.18 9.97 11.36
CA CYS A 317 -0.84 9.14 12.37
C CYS A 317 -1.34 7.81 11.82
N GLN A 318 -2.00 7.82 10.66
CA GLN A 318 -2.50 6.60 10.00
C GLN A 318 -1.38 5.61 9.65
N THR A 319 -0.25 6.13 9.18
CA THR A 319 0.95 5.34 8.89
C THR A 319 1.52 4.72 10.17
N VAL A 320 1.76 5.53 11.21
CA VAL A 320 2.35 5.06 12.48
C VAL A 320 1.45 4.06 13.21
N GLN A 321 0.13 4.29 13.24
CA GLN A 321 -0.85 3.33 13.80
C GLN A 321 -0.74 1.96 13.12
N THR A 322 -0.64 1.94 11.79
CA THR A 322 -0.47 0.67 11.06
C THR A 322 0.89 0.04 11.35
N LEU A 323 1.98 0.81 11.45
CA LEU A 323 3.29 0.29 11.82
C LEU A 323 3.28 -0.40 13.20
N LEU A 324 2.59 0.21 14.16
CA LEU A 324 2.35 -0.31 15.52
C LEU A 324 1.47 -1.57 15.55
N GLY A 325 0.76 -1.85 14.45
CA GLY A 325 -0.08 -3.05 14.29
C GLY A 325 -1.56 -2.81 14.53
N ASP A 326 -2.01 -1.56 14.63
CA ASP A 326 -3.42 -1.24 14.85
C ASP A 326 -4.27 -1.64 13.63
N PRO A 327 -5.52 -2.07 13.83
CA PRO A 327 -6.48 -2.33 12.76
C PRO A 327 -6.51 -1.23 11.71
N ALA A 328 -6.44 -1.58 10.42
CA ALA A 328 -6.69 -0.60 9.36
C ALA A 328 -8.16 -0.11 9.43
N PRO A 329 -8.44 1.14 9.05
CA PRO A 329 -9.81 1.64 8.97
C PRO A 329 -10.61 0.91 7.88
N GLN A 330 -11.91 1.17 7.76
CA GLN A 330 -12.69 0.69 6.62
C GLN A 330 -12.41 1.58 5.41
N THR A 331 -12.38 0.98 4.22
CA THR A 331 -12.05 1.69 2.96
C THR A 331 -13.24 2.32 2.26
N SER A 332 -14.36 2.55 2.98
CA SER A 332 -15.69 2.85 2.46
C SER A 332 -15.74 3.63 1.14
N GLU A 333 -16.64 3.24 0.23
CA GLU A 333 -16.97 3.93 -1.04
C GLU A 333 -15.95 3.79 -2.19
N LEU A 334 -15.28 2.64 -2.33
CA LEU A 334 -14.44 2.36 -3.52
C LEU A 334 -15.30 2.08 -4.75
N ASN A 335 -15.08 2.81 -5.85
CA ASN A 335 -15.86 2.73 -7.09
C ASN A 335 -15.02 2.34 -8.33
N GLY A 336 -13.80 1.84 -8.12
CA GLY A 336 -12.83 1.56 -9.18
C GLY A 336 -11.95 2.78 -9.54
N PRO A 337 -10.82 2.56 -10.22
CA PRO A 337 -9.95 3.64 -10.66
C PRO A 337 -10.59 4.47 -11.78
N CYS A 338 -10.26 5.76 -11.86
CA CYS A 338 -10.67 6.62 -12.96
C CYS A 338 -9.97 6.21 -14.28
N GLU A 339 -10.51 6.68 -15.41
CA GLU A 339 -9.99 6.35 -16.74
C GLU A 339 -8.51 6.76 -16.92
N SER A 340 -8.11 7.92 -16.40
CA SER A 340 -6.72 8.40 -16.48
C SER A 340 -5.75 7.50 -15.69
N ALA A 341 -6.19 7.01 -14.52
CA ALA A 341 -5.41 6.06 -13.74
C ALA A 341 -5.31 4.70 -14.46
N LEU A 342 -6.39 4.23 -15.09
CA LEU A 342 -6.39 3.00 -15.87
C LEU A 342 -5.46 3.06 -17.08
N GLU A 343 -5.44 4.19 -17.80
CA GLU A 343 -4.49 4.42 -18.90
C GLU A 343 -3.04 4.36 -18.40
N SER A 344 -2.76 4.99 -17.26
CA SER A 344 -1.44 5.01 -16.64
C SER A 344 -1.02 3.60 -16.21
N ILE A 345 -1.90 2.86 -15.51
CA ILE A 345 -1.69 1.45 -15.12
C ILE A 345 -1.42 0.60 -16.36
N GLN A 346 -2.20 0.74 -17.43
CA GLN A 346 -2.04 -0.03 -18.66
C GLN A 346 -0.70 0.25 -19.34
N CYS A 347 -0.28 1.51 -19.42
CA CYS A 347 0.99 1.92 -20.02
C CYS A 347 2.18 1.35 -19.23
N VAL A 348 2.16 1.50 -17.91
CA VAL A 348 3.19 0.95 -17.01
C VAL A 348 3.28 -0.56 -17.13
N ARG A 349 2.15 -1.28 -17.03
CA ARG A 349 2.13 -2.74 -17.19
C ARG A 349 2.68 -3.17 -18.54
N SER A 350 2.39 -2.42 -19.61
CA SER A 350 2.91 -2.69 -20.95
C SER A 350 4.42 -2.48 -21.05
N ALA A 351 4.94 -1.38 -20.48
CA ALA A 351 6.38 -1.08 -20.45
C ALA A 351 7.16 -2.11 -19.62
N HIS A 352 6.55 -2.62 -18.55
CA HIS A 352 7.19 -3.56 -17.62
C HIS A 352 6.99 -5.04 -17.96
N LYS A 353 6.09 -5.36 -18.89
CA LYS A 353 5.82 -6.73 -19.38
C LYS A 353 7.07 -7.55 -19.77
N PRO A 354 8.12 -6.98 -20.41
CA PRO A 354 9.30 -7.76 -20.77
C PRO A 354 10.13 -8.22 -19.56
N TYR A 355 10.03 -7.52 -18.42
CA TYR A 355 10.94 -7.67 -17.28
C TYR A 355 10.34 -8.53 -16.16
N TRP A 356 9.02 -8.50 -15.98
CA TRP A 356 8.34 -9.14 -14.84
C TRP A 356 7.40 -10.26 -15.28
N ALA A 357 7.61 -11.46 -14.76
CA ALA A 357 6.83 -12.64 -15.11
C ALA A 357 5.34 -12.49 -14.75
N CYS A 358 5.04 -11.85 -13.61
CA CYS A 358 3.69 -11.56 -13.17
C CYS A 358 2.88 -10.65 -14.13
N LEU A 359 3.56 -9.98 -15.09
CA LEU A 359 2.95 -9.09 -16.08
C LEU A 359 2.92 -9.66 -17.51
N LYS A 360 3.54 -10.83 -17.78
CA LYS A 360 3.69 -11.38 -19.15
C LYS A 360 2.38 -11.68 -19.86
N HIS A 361 1.30 -11.92 -19.11
CA HIS A 361 0.00 -12.31 -19.66
C HIS A 361 -0.94 -11.14 -19.94
N THR A 362 -0.47 -9.90 -19.79
CA THR A 362 -1.29 -8.71 -20.08
C THR A 362 -1.64 -8.68 -21.58
N VAL A 363 -2.95 -8.77 -21.89
CA VAL A 363 -3.50 -8.97 -23.24
C VAL A 363 -3.71 -7.65 -24.00
N ALA A 364 -3.83 -6.51 -23.31
CA ALA A 364 -4.11 -5.24 -23.97
C ALA A 364 -2.83 -4.63 -24.61
N PRO A 365 -2.80 -4.38 -25.93
CA PRO A 365 -1.78 -3.51 -26.51
C PRO A 365 -1.95 -2.08 -25.96
N PRO A 366 -0.88 -1.27 -25.93
CA PRO A 366 -0.99 0.13 -25.54
C PRO A 366 -2.01 0.86 -26.42
N VAL A 367 -2.74 1.81 -25.85
CA VAL A 367 -3.49 2.78 -26.67
C VAL A 367 -2.45 3.48 -27.53
N SER A 368 -2.60 3.35 -28.84
CA SER A 368 -1.68 3.88 -29.83
C SER A 368 -1.76 5.39 -29.87
N GLU A 369 -0.96 6.05 -29.04
CA GLU A 369 -0.16 7.26 -29.31
C GLU A 369 0.63 7.56 -28.03
N PRO A 370 1.98 7.67 -28.05
CA PRO A 370 2.71 8.19 -26.89
C PRO A 370 2.13 9.57 -26.56
N SER A 371 1.61 9.71 -25.36
CA SER A 371 0.89 10.88 -24.86
C SER A 371 1.68 12.20 -24.98
N THR A 372 3.00 12.14 -25.17
CA THR A 372 3.80 13.31 -25.54
C THR A 372 3.75 13.57 -27.05
N LYS A 373 2.64 14.12 -27.57
CA LYS A 373 2.73 14.90 -28.81
C LYS A 373 3.57 16.14 -28.48
N ARG A 374 4.83 16.12 -28.94
CA ARG A 374 5.75 17.26 -28.95
C ARG A 374 4.98 18.53 -29.32
N CYS A 375 4.70 19.41 -28.36
CA CYS A 375 4.24 20.76 -28.67
C CYS A 375 5.39 21.41 -29.45
N LYS A 376 5.27 21.46 -30.78
CA LYS A 376 6.15 22.30 -31.58
C LYS A 376 5.91 23.72 -31.11
N LEU A 377 6.88 24.29 -30.40
CA LEU A 377 7.01 25.74 -30.29
C LEU A 377 6.97 26.28 -31.71
N ALA A 378 5.86 26.92 -32.07
CA ALA A 378 5.77 27.64 -33.32
C ALA A 378 6.74 28.81 -33.21
N GLU A 379 7.83 28.73 -33.97
CA GLU A 379 8.67 29.86 -34.33
C GLU A 379 7.76 30.94 -34.91
N LYS A 380 7.49 32.01 -34.15
CA LYS A 380 6.89 33.20 -34.71
C LYS A 380 7.99 34.00 -35.39
N GLU A 381 8.06 33.85 -36.70
CA GLU A 381 8.69 34.83 -37.58
C GLU A 381 8.03 36.20 -37.41
N GLU A 382 8.87 37.23 -37.41
CA GLU A 382 8.52 38.64 -37.37
C GLU A 382 7.70 39.04 -38.60
N GLY A 383 6.62 39.80 -38.40
CA GLY A 383 5.91 40.41 -39.53
C GLY A 383 4.56 41.06 -39.25
N VAL A 384 4.59 42.37 -38.98
CA VAL A 384 3.64 43.39 -39.47
C VAL A 384 2.32 43.63 -38.71
N GLN A 385 2.29 44.85 -38.15
CA GLN A 385 1.21 45.82 -37.92
C GLN A 385 0.20 45.64 -36.77
N ALA A 386 0.36 46.57 -35.83
CA ALA A 386 -0.58 46.97 -34.82
C ALA A 386 -1.83 47.61 -35.41
N GLU A 387 -2.99 47.23 -34.91
CA GLU A 387 -4.14 48.12 -34.78
C GLU A 387 -4.93 47.74 -33.53
N GLY A 388 -5.23 48.76 -32.74
CA GLY A 388 -5.68 48.64 -31.36
C GLY A 388 -7.14 48.21 -31.22
N SER A 389 -7.41 47.47 -30.15
CA SER A 389 -8.73 47.42 -29.52
C SER A 389 -8.53 47.42 -28.01
N GLN A 390 -9.06 48.46 -27.39
CA GLN A 390 -9.09 48.64 -25.94
C GLN A 390 -9.82 47.45 -25.31
N LYS A 391 -9.16 46.76 -24.37
CA LYS A 391 -9.85 45.88 -23.42
C LYS A 391 -10.10 46.68 -22.16
N GLU A 392 -11.38 46.84 -21.86
CA GLU A 392 -11.91 47.37 -20.62
C GLU A 392 -11.35 46.55 -19.44
N GLU A 393 -10.93 47.26 -18.39
CA GLU A 393 -10.63 46.72 -17.08
C GLU A 393 -11.92 46.14 -16.47
N GLY A 394 -12.08 44.83 -16.60
CA GLY A 394 -13.09 44.05 -15.91
C GLY A 394 -12.59 43.66 -14.52
N ASP A 395 -13.36 44.07 -13.52
CA ASP A 395 -13.19 43.90 -12.08
C ASP A 395 -12.66 42.51 -11.68
N GLY A 396 -11.57 42.50 -10.91
CA GLY A 396 -10.93 41.29 -10.40
C GLY A 396 -11.75 40.68 -9.27
N GLN A 397 -12.66 39.77 -9.60
CA GLN A 397 -13.17 38.81 -8.62
C GLN A 397 -12.04 37.82 -8.30
N LYS A 398 -11.38 38.03 -7.16
CA LYS A 398 -10.66 36.97 -6.45
C LYS A 398 -11.66 35.84 -6.23
N ALA A 399 -11.50 34.72 -6.94
CA ALA A 399 -12.09 33.47 -6.50
C ALA A 399 -11.49 33.17 -5.13
N GLU A 400 -12.32 33.21 -4.08
CA GLU A 400 -11.95 32.65 -2.79
C GLU A 400 -11.70 31.16 -3.03
N GLU A 401 -10.46 30.70 -2.89
CA GLU A 401 -10.16 29.26 -2.87
C GLU A 401 -10.94 28.67 -1.69
N GLU A 402 -12.03 27.96 -1.97
CA GLU A 402 -12.82 27.27 -0.94
C GLU A 402 -11.90 26.28 -0.21
N GLU A 403 -11.83 26.41 1.12
CA GLU A 403 -11.05 25.51 1.97
C GLU A 403 -11.59 24.08 1.81
N VAL A 404 -10.74 23.16 1.34
CA VAL A 404 -11.14 21.76 1.16
C VAL A 404 -11.35 21.14 2.54
N VAL A 405 -12.56 20.66 2.81
CA VAL A 405 -12.92 20.01 4.09
C VAL A 405 -13.22 18.53 3.85
N TRP A 406 -12.71 17.67 4.72
CA TRP A 406 -12.99 16.24 4.73
C TRP A 406 -13.25 15.74 6.16
N MET A 407 -13.79 14.53 6.27
CA MET A 407 -14.06 13.93 7.58
C MET A 407 -12.74 13.57 8.28
N LYS A 408 -12.61 13.95 9.57
CA LYS A 408 -11.48 13.48 10.38
C LYS A 408 -11.51 11.95 10.41
N PRO A 409 -10.36 11.28 10.21
CA PRO A 409 -10.28 9.83 10.36
C PRO A 409 -10.86 9.33 11.68
N PRO A 410 -11.57 8.19 11.69
CA PRO A 410 -12.10 7.61 12.92
C PRO A 410 -10.95 7.22 13.86
N SER A 411 -11.20 7.31 15.17
CA SER A 411 -10.23 6.85 16.16
C SER A 411 -9.99 5.34 16.00
N ARG A 412 -8.73 4.97 15.72
CA ARG A 412 -8.25 3.59 15.64
C ARG A 412 -7.76 3.18 17.02
N LEU A 413 -8.68 3.03 17.96
CA LEU A 413 -8.35 2.47 19.27
C LEU A 413 -7.77 1.08 19.03
N ALA A 414 -6.55 0.83 19.52
CA ALA A 414 -6.01 -0.50 19.59
C ALA A 414 -6.78 -1.25 20.70
N PRO A 415 -7.71 -2.18 20.39
CA PRO A 415 -8.07 -3.14 21.42
C PRO A 415 -6.77 -3.84 21.84
N PRO A 416 -6.58 -4.18 23.12
CA PRO A 416 -5.52 -5.13 23.47
C PRO A 416 -5.67 -6.33 22.55
N VAL A 417 -4.60 -6.67 21.81
CA VAL A 417 -4.66 -7.69 20.76
C VAL A 417 -5.03 -9.01 21.42
N HIS A 418 -6.31 -9.35 21.38
CA HIS A 418 -6.83 -10.63 21.81
C HIS A 418 -7.17 -11.43 20.56
N THR A 419 -6.24 -12.31 20.18
CA THR A 419 -6.55 -13.45 19.31
C THR A 419 -7.03 -14.56 20.22
N GLU A 420 -8.29 -14.95 20.08
CA GLU A 420 -8.81 -16.12 20.79
C GLU A 420 -8.78 -17.38 19.91
N VAL A 421 -8.53 -18.53 20.52
CA VAL A 421 -8.45 -19.82 19.83
C VAL A 421 -9.47 -20.81 20.37
N ALA A 422 -10.14 -21.51 19.46
CA ALA A 422 -10.99 -22.66 19.73
C ALA A 422 -10.24 -23.93 19.26
N LEU A 423 -9.53 -24.57 20.19
CA LEU A 423 -8.72 -25.77 19.93
C LEU A 423 -9.25 -26.94 20.78
N PRO A 424 -9.02 -28.19 20.37
CA PRO A 424 -9.20 -29.37 21.23
C PRO A 424 -8.52 -29.21 22.60
N ALA A 425 -9.05 -29.87 23.63
CA ALA A 425 -8.63 -29.68 25.02
C ALA A 425 -7.19 -30.14 25.29
N ASP A 426 -6.70 -31.09 24.49
CA ASP A 426 -5.37 -31.68 24.52
C ASP A 426 -4.30 -30.86 23.78
N LEU A 427 -4.71 -29.92 22.92
CA LEU A 427 -3.77 -29.05 22.20
C LEU A 427 -3.41 -27.80 23.00
N GLU A 428 -2.11 -27.47 23.05
CA GLU A 428 -1.64 -26.27 23.72
C GLU A 428 -2.09 -24.99 22.98
N VAL A 429 -2.40 -23.96 23.77
CA VAL A 429 -2.77 -22.65 23.24
C VAL A 429 -1.49 -21.92 22.82
N PRO A 430 -1.41 -21.38 21.58
CA PRO A 430 -0.26 -20.61 21.15
C PRO A 430 0.04 -19.43 22.08
N ASP A 431 1.32 -19.10 22.24
CA ASP A 431 1.76 -17.96 23.05
C ASP A 431 1.04 -16.66 22.64
N ARG A 432 0.63 -15.86 23.62
CA ARG A 432 -0.15 -14.59 23.46
C ARG A 432 -1.59 -14.77 22.96
N CYS A 433 -2.06 -15.99 22.73
CA CYS A 433 -3.47 -16.26 22.48
C CYS A 433 -4.21 -16.66 23.76
N ASP A 434 -5.51 -16.39 23.78
CA ASP A 434 -6.41 -16.85 24.84
C ASP A 434 -7.30 -17.98 24.31
N ARG A 435 -7.56 -19.00 25.12
CA ARG A 435 -8.57 -20.02 24.76
C ARG A 435 -9.95 -19.39 24.86
N VAL A 436 -10.82 -19.69 23.88
CA VAL A 436 -12.19 -19.19 23.89
C VAL A 436 -12.89 -19.58 25.19
N ARG A 437 -13.21 -18.58 26.01
CA ARG A 437 -14.02 -18.78 27.22
C ARG A 437 -15.48 -18.56 26.82
N SER A 438 -16.25 -19.64 26.81
CA SER A 438 -17.70 -19.61 26.65
C SER A 438 -18.32 -18.89 27.86
N SER A 439 -18.58 -17.59 27.76
CA SER A 439 -19.45 -16.87 28.71
C SER A 439 -20.94 -17.15 28.46
N LEU A 440 -21.26 -17.73 27.31
CA LEU A 440 -22.60 -18.16 26.91
C LEU A 440 -22.61 -19.68 26.84
N ALA A 441 -23.19 -20.35 27.85
CA ALA A 441 -23.69 -21.70 27.60
C ALA A 441 -24.59 -21.62 26.36
N PRO A 442 -24.33 -22.39 25.28
CA PRO A 442 -25.11 -22.27 24.07
C PRO A 442 -26.57 -22.50 24.44
N THR A 443 -27.43 -21.53 24.13
CA THR A 443 -28.85 -21.66 24.46
C THR A 443 -29.39 -22.93 23.79
N LEU A 444 -30.31 -23.63 24.46
CA LEU A 444 -30.94 -24.84 23.92
C LEU A 444 -31.46 -24.61 22.48
N GLU A 445 -31.92 -23.40 22.18
CA GLU A 445 -32.34 -22.97 20.85
C GLU A 445 -31.21 -22.98 19.81
N ILE A 446 -30.00 -22.49 20.14
CA ILE A 446 -28.84 -22.52 19.23
C ILE A 446 -28.42 -23.96 18.98
N LEU A 447 -28.34 -24.77 20.04
CA LEU A 447 -27.96 -26.19 19.93
C LEU A 447 -28.96 -26.97 19.07
N GLN A 448 -30.26 -26.75 19.30
CA GLN A 448 -31.31 -27.43 18.55
C GLN A 448 -31.30 -27.00 17.08
N ARG A 449 -31.14 -25.70 16.81
CA ARG A 449 -30.99 -25.18 15.43
C ARG A 449 -29.75 -25.75 14.72
N LEU A 450 -28.62 -25.88 15.41
CA LEU A 450 -27.41 -26.46 14.84
C LEU A 450 -27.61 -27.94 14.50
N ARG A 451 -28.28 -28.70 15.38
CA ARG A 451 -28.65 -30.10 15.11
C ARG A 451 -29.57 -30.18 13.89
N ASP A 452 -30.65 -29.41 13.87
CA ASP A 452 -31.66 -29.46 12.81
C ASP A 452 -31.08 -29.06 11.42
N ASN A 453 -30.12 -28.14 11.38
CA ASN A 453 -29.56 -27.62 10.13
C ASN A 453 -28.33 -28.38 9.60
N PHE A 454 -27.53 -29.00 10.47
CA PHE A 454 -26.21 -29.53 10.10
C PHE A 454 -25.99 -31.00 10.43
N PHE A 455 -26.85 -31.63 11.23
CA PHE A 455 -26.67 -33.02 11.64
C PHE A 455 -27.97 -33.84 11.49
N GLU A 456 -27.99 -34.76 10.53
CA GLU A 456 -29.07 -35.75 10.39
C GLU A 456 -28.88 -36.90 11.40
N GLY A 457 -29.04 -36.64 12.71
CA GLY A 457 -28.95 -37.69 13.75
C GLY A 457 -28.30 -37.27 15.06
N SER A 458 -27.73 -38.24 15.80
CA SER A 458 -26.94 -37.95 17.01
C SER A 458 -25.56 -37.42 16.60
N ALA A 459 -25.44 -36.11 16.42
CA ALA A 459 -24.15 -35.44 16.29
C ALA A 459 -23.22 -35.83 17.46
N GLU A 460 -21.94 -36.05 17.19
CA GLU A 460 -20.95 -36.14 18.26
C GLU A 460 -20.97 -34.83 19.05
N GLU A 461 -21.08 -34.93 20.37
CA GLU A 461 -21.18 -33.78 21.29
C GLU A 461 -20.02 -32.78 21.04
N ASP A 462 -18.83 -33.30 20.73
CA ASP A 462 -17.62 -32.53 20.43
C ASP A 462 -17.75 -31.68 19.15
N ALA A 463 -18.37 -32.22 18.09
CA ALA A 463 -18.63 -31.48 16.87
C ALA A 463 -19.58 -30.30 17.11
N LEU A 464 -20.66 -30.51 17.89
CA LEU A 464 -21.57 -29.42 18.28
C LEU A 464 -20.86 -28.35 19.11
N MET A 465 -20.02 -28.75 20.06
CA MET A 465 -19.27 -27.81 20.90
C MET A 465 -18.24 -26.99 20.10
N SER A 466 -17.64 -27.58 19.07
CA SER A 466 -16.76 -26.86 18.14
C SER A 466 -17.52 -25.75 17.39
N LEU A 467 -18.74 -26.02 16.91
CA LEU A 467 -19.59 -25.03 16.24
C LEU A 467 -20.04 -23.91 17.19
N CYS A 468 -20.37 -24.25 18.44
CA CYS A 468 -20.68 -23.24 19.45
C CYS A 468 -19.48 -22.31 19.71
N SER A 469 -18.25 -22.87 19.70
CA SER A 469 -17.03 -22.08 19.85
C SER A 469 -16.78 -21.14 18.67
N VAL A 470 -17.04 -21.59 17.44
CA VAL A 470 -16.98 -20.76 16.22
C VAL A 470 -17.97 -19.59 16.31
N ILE A 471 -19.22 -19.84 16.73
CA ILE A 471 -20.23 -18.79 16.94
C ILE A 471 -19.79 -17.83 18.05
N ALA A 472 -19.21 -18.34 19.14
CA ALA A 472 -18.73 -17.50 20.24
C ALA A 472 -17.62 -16.54 19.78
N LEU A 473 -16.64 -17.02 18.99
CA LEU A 473 -15.61 -16.17 18.40
C LEU A 473 -16.22 -15.08 17.53
N PHE A 474 -17.17 -15.44 16.65
CA PHE A 474 -17.91 -14.48 15.81
C PHE A 474 -18.59 -13.38 16.65
N GLU A 475 -19.36 -13.76 17.68
CA GLU A 475 -20.08 -12.79 18.52
C GLU A 475 -19.14 -11.89 19.31
N LYS A 476 -18.01 -12.41 19.78
CA LYS A 476 -16.99 -11.60 20.46
C LYS A 476 -16.35 -10.57 19.52
N MET A 477 -16.03 -10.95 18.28
CA MET A 477 -15.53 -10.01 17.27
C MET A 477 -16.57 -8.92 16.96
N LYS A 478 -17.84 -9.32 16.78
CA LYS A 478 -18.94 -8.39 16.52
C LYS A 478 -19.14 -7.37 17.67
N LYS A 479 -18.89 -7.79 18.91
CA LYS A 479 -18.93 -6.92 20.10
C LYS A 479 -17.63 -6.16 20.36
N GLN A 480 -16.62 -6.30 19.50
CA GLN A 480 -15.28 -5.74 19.65
C GLN A 480 -14.56 -6.18 20.93
N GLU A 481 -14.92 -7.36 21.47
CA GLU A 481 -14.26 -7.96 22.64
C GLU A 481 -12.92 -8.60 22.25
N ILE A 482 -12.83 -9.14 21.03
CA ILE A 482 -11.62 -9.71 20.44
C ILE A 482 -11.44 -9.16 19.03
N ARG A 483 -10.19 -9.14 18.54
CA ARG A 483 -9.91 -8.67 17.18
C ARG A 483 -10.12 -9.76 16.15
N ASN A 484 -9.66 -10.98 16.43
CA ASN A 484 -9.70 -12.08 15.48
C ASN A 484 -9.68 -13.42 16.22
N GLY A 485 -9.89 -14.51 15.48
CA GLY A 485 -9.90 -15.83 16.09
C GLY A 485 -9.47 -16.94 15.14
N LEU A 486 -9.10 -18.07 15.74
CA LEU A 486 -8.75 -19.30 15.05
C LEU A 486 -9.55 -20.45 15.65
N ALA A 487 -10.10 -21.32 14.81
CA ALA A 487 -10.74 -22.56 15.25
C ALA A 487 -10.16 -23.77 14.51
N LEU A 488 -9.79 -24.79 15.27
CA LEU A 488 -9.50 -26.13 14.77
C LEU A 488 -10.76 -26.97 14.99
N VAL A 489 -11.38 -27.45 13.91
CA VAL A 489 -12.70 -28.08 13.93
C VAL A 489 -12.66 -29.48 13.28
N PRO A 490 -13.56 -30.41 13.66
CA PRO A 490 -13.60 -31.74 13.05
C PRO A 490 -13.92 -31.71 11.55
N ASP A 491 -14.88 -30.87 11.14
CA ASP A 491 -15.27 -30.67 9.74
C ASP A 491 -15.33 -29.18 9.43
N VAL A 492 -14.39 -28.73 8.59
CA VAL A 492 -14.27 -27.31 8.23
C VAL A 492 -15.40 -26.84 7.33
N SER A 493 -16.01 -27.73 6.56
CA SER A 493 -17.13 -27.41 5.67
C SER A 493 -18.38 -27.10 6.49
N VAL A 494 -18.68 -27.95 7.49
CA VAL A 494 -19.80 -27.71 8.41
C VAL A 494 -19.59 -26.45 9.24
N ALA A 495 -18.38 -26.23 9.78
CA ALA A 495 -18.06 -25.03 10.54
C ALA A 495 -18.14 -23.75 9.70
N MET A 496 -17.65 -23.80 8.46
CA MET A 496 -17.76 -22.69 7.50
C MET A 496 -19.23 -22.33 7.24
N LEU A 497 -20.09 -23.31 6.96
CA LEU A 497 -21.51 -23.08 6.69
C LEU A 497 -22.24 -22.55 7.93
N CYS A 498 -21.90 -23.08 9.12
CA CYS A 498 -22.41 -22.58 10.39
C CYS A 498 -22.06 -21.10 10.59
N ALA A 499 -20.80 -20.72 10.40
CA ALA A 499 -20.34 -19.34 10.51
C ALA A 499 -21.02 -18.44 9.46
N ALA A 500 -21.13 -18.89 8.21
CA ALA A 500 -21.78 -18.14 7.14
C ALA A 500 -23.29 -17.93 7.40
N GLN A 501 -24.02 -18.96 7.83
CA GLN A 501 -25.43 -18.85 8.18
C GLN A 501 -25.64 -17.90 9.36
N HIS A 502 -24.79 -17.99 10.39
CA HIS A 502 -24.86 -17.13 11.56
C HIS A 502 -24.55 -15.67 11.21
N ALA A 503 -23.56 -15.43 10.34
CA ALA A 503 -23.24 -14.10 9.83
C ALA A 503 -24.42 -13.47 9.06
N ARG A 504 -25.11 -14.24 8.20
CA ARG A 504 -26.28 -13.78 7.42
C ARG A 504 -27.45 -13.32 8.30
N MET A 505 -27.61 -13.92 9.47
CA MET A 505 -28.64 -13.49 10.44
C MET A 505 -28.34 -12.13 11.07
N SER A 506 -27.09 -11.67 11.01
CA SER A 506 -26.71 -10.32 11.44
C SER A 506 -27.03 -9.32 10.33
N LEU A 507 -28.04 -8.48 10.55
CA LEU A 507 -28.53 -7.53 9.54
C LEU A 507 -27.47 -6.56 9.00
N THR A 508 -26.40 -6.30 9.76
CA THR A 508 -25.37 -5.29 9.50
C THR A 508 -24.06 -5.84 8.91
N ASN A 509 -23.88 -7.16 8.82
CA ASN A 509 -22.55 -7.72 8.50
C ASN A 509 -22.47 -8.19 7.04
N ARG A 510 -21.48 -7.67 6.32
CA ARG A 510 -20.98 -8.22 5.05
C ARG A 510 -19.87 -9.24 5.35
N LEU A 511 -19.98 -10.44 4.79
CA LEU A 511 -19.02 -11.54 5.00
C LEU A 511 -18.16 -11.74 3.76
N LEU A 512 -16.84 -11.68 3.91
CA LEU A 512 -15.92 -12.23 2.92
C LEU A 512 -15.54 -13.65 3.33
N LEU A 513 -15.89 -14.64 2.53
CA LEU A 513 -15.51 -16.04 2.73
C LEU A 513 -14.41 -16.40 1.72
N VAL A 514 -13.20 -16.66 2.21
CA VAL A 514 -12.07 -17.11 1.39
C VAL A 514 -11.82 -18.58 1.67
N TYR A 515 -11.99 -19.43 0.65
CA TYR A 515 -11.80 -20.88 0.77
C TYR A 515 -10.64 -21.34 -0.11
N LEU A 516 -9.61 -21.93 0.49
CA LEU A 516 -8.49 -22.53 -0.26
C LEU A 516 -8.64 -24.04 -0.26
N GLY A 517 -9.01 -24.65 -1.40
CA GLY A 517 -9.20 -26.09 -1.57
C GLY A 517 -10.45 -26.48 -2.38
N ASP A 518 -10.68 -27.79 -2.51
CA ASP A 518 -11.68 -28.40 -3.41
C ASP A 518 -13.05 -28.69 -2.79
N GLY A 519 -13.33 -28.16 -1.59
CA GLY A 519 -14.62 -28.31 -0.92
C GLY A 519 -15.78 -27.68 -1.70
N GLU A 520 -16.99 -28.14 -1.42
CA GLU A 520 -18.20 -27.60 -2.02
C GLU A 520 -18.76 -26.46 -1.18
N ILE A 521 -19.04 -25.33 -1.83
CA ILE A 521 -19.67 -24.16 -1.21
C ILE A 521 -21.04 -23.99 -1.85
N PRO A 522 -22.13 -24.25 -1.11
CA PRO A 522 -23.50 -24.09 -1.60
C PRO A 522 -23.78 -22.66 -2.08
N THR A 523 -24.47 -22.54 -3.22
CA THR A 523 -24.76 -21.25 -3.85
C THR A 523 -25.62 -20.34 -2.98
N TYR A 524 -26.46 -20.91 -2.10
CA TYR A 524 -27.32 -20.16 -1.19
C TYR A 524 -26.54 -19.23 -0.26
N VAL A 525 -25.26 -19.49 -0.02
CA VAL A 525 -24.38 -18.64 0.79
C VAL A 525 -24.28 -17.22 0.21
N THR A 526 -24.43 -17.07 -1.11
CA THR A 526 -24.24 -15.78 -1.82
C THR A 526 -25.54 -15.17 -2.35
N GLU A 527 -26.69 -15.82 -2.16
CA GLU A 527 -27.97 -15.44 -2.79
C GLU A 527 -28.49 -14.04 -2.40
N ASP A 528 -28.16 -13.56 -1.20
CA ASP A 528 -28.59 -12.25 -0.68
C ASP A 528 -27.57 -11.12 -0.90
N GLY A 529 -26.42 -11.41 -1.53
CA GLY A 529 -25.32 -10.46 -1.73
C GLY A 529 -24.58 -10.03 -0.45
N LYS A 530 -24.94 -10.58 0.72
CA LYS A 530 -24.30 -10.28 2.01
C LYS A 530 -23.09 -11.14 2.31
N ALA A 531 -22.80 -12.11 1.44
CA ALA A 531 -21.52 -12.79 1.43
C ALA A 531 -20.88 -12.73 0.03
N LEU A 532 -19.60 -12.40 0.00
CA LEU A 532 -18.72 -12.60 -1.15
C LEU A 532 -17.88 -13.85 -0.87
N VAL A 533 -17.99 -14.86 -1.71
CA VAL A 533 -17.19 -16.07 -1.65
C VAL A 533 -16.09 -15.99 -2.70
N VAL A 534 -14.84 -16.23 -2.28
CA VAL A 534 -13.69 -16.43 -3.16
C VAL A 534 -13.08 -17.79 -2.86
N GLN A 535 -13.26 -18.73 -3.78
CA GLN A 535 -12.69 -20.07 -3.70
C GLN A 535 -11.49 -20.19 -4.64
N ILE A 536 -10.35 -20.67 -4.14
CA ILE A 536 -9.18 -21.01 -4.97
C ILE A 536 -8.96 -22.52 -4.86
N SER A 537 -9.04 -23.23 -5.97
CA SER A 537 -9.13 -24.70 -5.99
C SER A 537 -8.50 -25.32 -7.25
N THR A 538 -8.50 -26.65 -7.35
CA THR A 538 -8.11 -27.38 -8.58
C THR A 538 -9.30 -27.67 -9.50
N LYS A 539 -10.52 -27.59 -8.96
CA LYS A 539 -11.76 -27.87 -9.70
C LYS A 539 -12.09 -26.71 -10.64
N GLU A 540 -12.39 -27.04 -11.90
CA GLU A 540 -13.03 -26.08 -12.78
C GLU A 540 -14.38 -25.65 -12.19
N PRO A 541 -14.71 -24.36 -12.22
CA PRO A 541 -15.98 -23.88 -11.71
C PRO A 541 -17.12 -24.42 -12.57
N GLU A 542 -18.14 -25.00 -11.93
CA GLU A 542 -19.48 -25.03 -12.55
C GLU A 542 -19.90 -23.59 -12.85
N GLU A 543 -20.68 -23.39 -13.93
CA GLU A 543 -21.10 -22.06 -14.41
C GLU A 543 -21.36 -21.07 -13.28
N GLN A 544 -20.64 -19.94 -13.30
CA GLN A 544 -20.66 -18.96 -12.22
C GLN A 544 -22.04 -18.27 -12.16
N LYS A 545 -22.92 -18.74 -11.26
CA LYS A 545 -24.32 -18.30 -11.17
C LYS A 545 -24.51 -16.91 -10.54
N SER A 546 -23.51 -16.40 -9.81
CA SER A 546 -23.58 -15.14 -9.05
C SER A 546 -22.27 -14.36 -9.14
N ARG A 547 -22.35 -13.02 -9.21
CA ARG A 547 -21.18 -12.13 -9.13
C ARG A 547 -20.46 -12.15 -7.78
N TYR A 548 -21.12 -12.70 -6.75
CA TYR A 548 -20.61 -12.86 -5.39
C TYR A 548 -20.04 -14.25 -5.11
N GLN A 549 -20.06 -15.16 -6.09
CA GLN A 549 -19.43 -16.48 -5.99
C GLN A 549 -18.26 -16.53 -6.97
N VAL A 550 -17.05 -16.25 -6.49
CA VAL A 550 -15.82 -16.20 -7.29
C VAL A 550 -15.02 -17.48 -7.12
N SER A 551 -14.83 -18.24 -8.20
CA SER A 551 -14.06 -19.49 -8.18
C SER A 551 -12.87 -19.36 -9.13
N VAL A 552 -11.67 -19.50 -8.58
CA VAL A 552 -10.39 -19.45 -9.28
C VAL A 552 -9.84 -20.87 -9.33
N SER A 553 -9.79 -21.46 -10.53
CA SER A 553 -9.17 -22.77 -10.74
C SER A 553 -7.70 -22.59 -11.12
N LEU A 554 -6.82 -23.25 -10.38
CA LEU A 554 -5.37 -23.33 -10.66
C LEU A 554 -5.02 -24.78 -10.97
N LEU A 555 -4.25 -25.02 -12.04
CA LEU A 555 -3.91 -26.38 -12.50
C LEU A 555 -3.23 -27.25 -11.44
N LYS A 556 -2.41 -26.64 -10.58
CA LYS A 556 -1.74 -27.29 -9.44
C LYS A 556 -2.37 -26.94 -8.08
N GLY A 557 -3.55 -26.32 -8.10
CA GLY A 557 -4.23 -25.82 -6.91
C GLY A 557 -3.37 -24.82 -6.15
N CYS A 558 -3.54 -24.78 -4.83
CA CYS A 558 -2.82 -23.84 -3.98
C CYS A 558 -1.35 -24.22 -3.70
N SER A 559 -0.86 -25.32 -4.30
CA SER A 559 0.54 -25.72 -4.18
C SER A 559 1.48 -24.92 -5.10
N ASP A 560 0.95 -24.33 -6.18
CA ASP A 560 1.66 -23.34 -6.98
C ASP A 560 1.57 -21.96 -6.30
N VAL A 561 2.61 -21.61 -5.54
CA VAL A 561 2.67 -20.36 -4.79
C VAL A 561 2.64 -19.14 -5.73
N ALA A 562 3.21 -19.22 -6.93
CA ALA A 562 3.21 -18.09 -7.87
C ALA A 562 1.79 -17.82 -8.40
N GLY A 563 1.12 -18.87 -8.88
CA GLY A 563 -0.29 -18.78 -9.32
C GLY A 563 -1.23 -18.36 -8.19
N LEU A 564 -1.08 -18.92 -7.00
CA LEU A 564 -1.86 -18.58 -5.82
C LEU A 564 -1.69 -17.10 -5.43
N MET A 565 -0.45 -16.61 -5.34
CA MET A 565 -0.21 -15.21 -4.98
C MET A 565 -0.72 -14.27 -6.06
N GLN A 566 -0.63 -14.62 -7.35
CA GLN A 566 -1.23 -13.80 -8.39
C GLN A 566 -2.76 -13.71 -8.26
N ALA A 567 -3.44 -14.83 -7.98
CA ALA A 567 -4.87 -14.84 -7.71
C ALA A 567 -5.23 -13.98 -6.49
N VAL A 568 -4.42 -14.05 -5.43
CA VAL A 568 -4.60 -13.25 -4.21
C VAL A 568 -4.45 -11.77 -4.51
N LEU A 569 -3.34 -11.36 -5.11
CA LEU A 569 -2.99 -9.96 -5.31
C LEU A 569 -3.86 -9.27 -6.36
N CYS A 570 -4.19 -9.96 -7.46
CA CYS A 570 -4.83 -9.35 -8.61
C CYS A 570 -6.32 -9.65 -8.75
N LEU A 571 -6.89 -10.57 -7.95
CA LEU A 571 -8.33 -10.85 -7.94
C LEU A 571 -8.92 -10.71 -6.53
N LEU A 572 -8.44 -11.50 -5.56
CA LEU A 572 -9.01 -11.54 -4.22
C LEU A 572 -8.94 -10.18 -3.51
N LEU A 573 -7.77 -9.54 -3.47
CA LEU A 573 -7.61 -8.25 -2.79
C LEU A 573 -8.48 -7.15 -3.43
N PRO A 574 -8.45 -6.89 -4.75
CA PRO A 574 -9.36 -5.92 -5.36
C PRO A 574 -10.83 -6.17 -5.04
N LEU A 575 -11.30 -7.42 -5.17
CA LEU A 575 -12.67 -7.81 -4.86
C LEU A 575 -13.02 -7.54 -3.39
N ALA A 576 -12.12 -7.93 -2.49
CA ALA A 576 -12.32 -7.81 -1.06
C ALA A 576 -12.33 -6.36 -0.57
N TYR A 577 -11.45 -5.52 -1.11
CA TYR A 577 -11.40 -4.09 -0.80
C TYR A 577 -12.65 -3.36 -1.30
N GLU A 578 -13.10 -3.63 -2.53
CA GLU A 578 -14.33 -3.04 -3.07
C GLU A 578 -15.58 -3.53 -2.34
N TYR A 579 -15.59 -4.79 -1.90
CA TYR A 579 -16.69 -5.35 -1.12
C TYR A 579 -16.79 -4.79 0.30
N ASP A 580 -15.67 -4.33 0.87
CA ASP A 580 -15.55 -3.75 2.21
C ASP A 580 -16.23 -4.64 3.28
N PRO A 581 -15.75 -5.86 3.55
CA PRO A 581 -16.41 -6.77 4.48
C PRO A 581 -16.36 -6.25 5.93
N GLY A 582 -17.38 -6.61 6.71
CA GLY A 582 -17.38 -6.44 8.17
C GLY A 582 -16.75 -7.63 8.91
N LEU A 583 -16.55 -8.76 8.22
CA LEU A 583 -15.86 -9.94 8.72
C LEU A 583 -15.21 -10.71 7.56
N VAL A 584 -13.99 -11.21 7.80
CA VAL A 584 -13.33 -12.18 6.93
C VAL A 584 -13.39 -13.58 7.58
N LEU A 585 -13.91 -14.56 6.85
CA LEU A 585 -13.85 -15.98 7.19
C LEU A 585 -12.84 -16.65 6.25
N LEU A 586 -11.69 -17.03 6.79
CA LEU A 586 -10.58 -17.62 6.04
C LEU A 586 -10.51 -19.12 6.31
N VAL A 587 -10.73 -19.94 5.29
CA VAL A 587 -10.87 -21.39 5.42
C VAL A 587 -9.74 -22.11 4.70
N ARG A 588 -8.99 -22.93 5.44
CA ARG A 588 -8.01 -23.87 4.87
C ARG A 588 -8.70 -25.20 4.63
N GLY A 589 -9.03 -25.48 3.37
CA GLY A 589 -9.62 -26.77 2.99
C GLY A 589 -8.63 -27.93 3.21
N PRO A 590 -9.14 -29.12 3.58
CA PRO A 590 -8.31 -30.29 3.77
C PRO A 590 -7.62 -30.67 2.46
N GLY A 591 -6.32 -30.97 2.51
CA GLY A 591 -5.55 -31.33 1.31
C GLY A 591 -5.36 -30.18 0.31
N SER A 592 -5.63 -28.93 0.69
CA SER A 592 -5.50 -27.75 -0.20
C SER A 592 -4.10 -27.55 -0.78
N GLY A 593 -3.06 -28.10 -0.14
CA GLY A 593 -1.66 -27.99 -0.57
C GLY A 593 -1.04 -26.61 -0.31
N VAL A 594 -1.73 -25.71 0.40
CA VAL A 594 -1.23 -24.37 0.71
C VAL A 594 -0.02 -24.47 1.67
N GLY A 595 1.15 -24.02 1.22
CA GLY A 595 2.34 -23.97 2.07
C GLY A 595 2.20 -22.99 3.25
N LYS A 596 2.91 -23.24 4.36
CA LYS A 596 2.86 -22.43 5.59
C LYS A 596 3.15 -20.95 5.33
N ALA A 597 4.13 -20.64 4.48
CA ALA A 597 4.50 -19.26 4.18
C ALA A 597 3.42 -18.53 3.37
N ALA A 598 2.86 -19.17 2.34
CA ALA A 598 1.76 -18.62 1.55
C ALA A 598 0.51 -18.39 2.41
N TRP A 599 0.19 -19.34 3.29
CA TRP A 599 -0.93 -19.20 4.24
C TRP A 599 -0.76 -18.00 5.17
N ALA A 600 0.44 -17.81 5.74
CA ALA A 600 0.75 -16.66 6.58
C ALA A 600 0.65 -15.33 5.82
N GLN A 601 1.15 -15.28 4.58
CA GLN A 601 1.07 -14.10 3.72
C GLN A 601 -0.38 -13.71 3.42
N ILE A 602 -1.23 -14.68 3.05
CA ILE A 602 -2.66 -14.44 2.80
C ILE A 602 -3.36 -13.96 4.07
N THR A 603 -3.10 -14.62 5.21
CA THR A 603 -3.67 -14.23 6.51
C THR A 603 -3.24 -12.81 6.91
N SER A 604 -1.98 -12.43 6.67
CA SER A 604 -1.46 -11.08 6.93
C SER A 604 -2.15 -10.04 6.03
N LEU A 605 -2.22 -10.29 4.73
CA LEU A 605 -2.84 -9.37 3.77
C LEU A 605 -4.31 -9.12 4.09
N LEU A 606 -5.09 -10.17 4.36
CA LEU A 606 -6.53 -10.06 4.62
C LEU A 606 -6.89 -9.33 5.93
N GLN A 607 -5.96 -9.23 6.89
CA GLN A 607 -6.17 -8.45 8.12
C GLN A 607 -6.24 -6.92 7.90
N GLY A 608 -5.95 -6.45 6.68
CA GLY A 608 -6.17 -5.06 6.27
C GLY A 608 -7.64 -4.73 6.01
N LEU A 609 -8.51 -5.73 6.01
CA LEU A 609 -9.94 -5.63 5.79
C LEU A 609 -10.70 -5.82 7.12
N ALA A 610 -11.97 -5.42 7.16
CA ALA A 610 -12.86 -5.67 8.29
C ALA A 610 -12.28 -5.23 9.66
N GLN A 611 -11.39 -4.22 9.67
CA GLN A 611 -10.65 -3.81 10.88
C GLN A 611 -9.90 -4.98 11.55
N GLY A 612 -9.43 -5.93 10.75
CA GLY A 612 -8.75 -7.14 11.23
C GLY A 612 -9.67 -8.22 11.80
N HIS A 613 -11.00 -8.07 11.77
CA HIS A 613 -11.95 -9.13 12.12
C HIS A 613 -11.83 -10.29 11.12
N THR A 614 -10.96 -11.24 11.46
CA THR A 614 -10.66 -12.43 10.68
C THR A 614 -10.88 -13.66 11.56
N LEU A 615 -11.73 -14.57 11.10
CA LEU A 615 -11.89 -15.90 11.69
C LEU A 615 -11.24 -16.92 10.77
N ALA A 616 -10.16 -17.54 11.22
CA ALA A 616 -9.49 -18.62 10.50
C ALA A 616 -10.05 -19.98 10.93
N LEU A 617 -10.44 -20.82 9.97
CA LEU A 617 -10.90 -22.19 10.20
C LEU A 617 -9.88 -23.19 9.63
N LEU A 618 -9.46 -24.12 10.49
CA LEU A 618 -8.60 -25.25 10.18
C LEU A 618 -9.33 -26.55 10.52
N GLN A 619 -9.05 -27.63 9.80
CA GLN A 619 -9.59 -28.95 10.12
C GLN A 619 -8.63 -29.73 11.03
N GLU A 620 -9.16 -30.55 11.93
CA GLU A 620 -8.38 -31.56 12.65
C GLU A 620 -7.57 -32.41 11.66
N GLY A 621 -6.29 -32.64 11.98
CA GLY A 621 -5.28 -33.16 11.06
C GLY A 621 -4.37 -32.08 10.42
N GLU A 622 -4.69 -30.80 10.56
CA GLU A 622 -3.87 -29.65 10.11
C GLU A 622 -3.24 -28.88 11.30
N GLU A 623 -2.94 -29.55 12.41
CA GLU A 623 -2.42 -28.92 13.64
C GLU A 623 -1.13 -28.12 13.40
N GLU A 624 -0.34 -28.52 12.40
CA GLU A 624 0.89 -27.83 12.02
C GLU A 624 0.69 -26.40 11.50
N ALA A 625 -0.53 -26.04 11.08
CA ALA A 625 -0.90 -24.70 10.64
C ALA A 625 -1.35 -23.79 11.79
N VAL A 626 -1.70 -24.35 12.97
CA VAL A 626 -2.23 -23.60 14.13
C VAL A 626 -1.27 -22.49 14.56
N GLY A 627 0.00 -22.83 14.82
CA GLY A 627 1.00 -21.87 15.27
C GLY A 627 1.25 -20.75 14.26
N THR A 628 1.37 -21.09 12.98
CA THR A 628 1.57 -20.11 11.89
C THR A 628 0.36 -19.18 11.74
N THR A 629 -0.86 -19.72 11.87
CA THR A 629 -2.10 -18.95 11.77
C THR A 629 -2.22 -17.99 12.95
N ALA A 630 -2.01 -18.48 14.18
CA ALA A 630 -2.04 -17.67 15.39
C ALA A 630 -1.01 -16.53 15.33
N ALA A 631 0.23 -16.81 14.95
CA ALA A 631 1.27 -15.79 14.79
C ALA A 631 0.86 -14.70 13.79
N SER A 632 0.28 -15.09 12.66
CA SER A 632 -0.20 -14.15 11.65
C SER A 632 -1.32 -13.27 12.19
N LEU A 633 -2.32 -13.85 12.88
CA LEU A 633 -3.44 -13.12 13.50
C LEU A 633 -3.02 -12.20 14.65
N LEU A 634 -1.94 -12.55 15.36
CA LEU A 634 -1.30 -11.69 16.37
C LEU A 634 -0.51 -10.52 15.74
N GLY A 635 -0.45 -10.47 14.41
CA GLY A 635 0.26 -9.45 13.64
C GLY A 635 1.77 -9.67 13.57
N ASP A 636 2.28 -10.89 13.83
CA ASP A 636 3.70 -11.19 13.60
C ASP A 636 4.01 -11.20 12.09
N PRO A 637 5.26 -10.89 11.69
CA PRO A 637 5.57 -10.71 10.29
C PRO A 637 5.43 -12.03 9.52
N ALA A 638 4.73 -11.97 8.39
CA ALA A 638 4.65 -13.11 7.50
C ALA A 638 6.05 -13.47 6.97
N PRO A 639 6.41 -14.77 6.94
CA PRO A 639 7.68 -15.22 6.39
C PRO A 639 7.78 -14.89 4.90
N SER A 640 9.00 -14.62 4.43
CA SER A 640 9.23 -14.41 2.99
C SER A 640 8.89 -15.67 2.20
N LEU A 641 8.30 -15.48 1.02
CA LEU A 641 8.07 -16.55 0.04
C LEU A 641 9.34 -16.91 -0.74
N GLY A 642 10.41 -16.12 -0.58
CA GLY A 642 11.55 -16.14 -1.48
C GLY A 642 11.18 -15.60 -2.87
N PRO A 643 12.07 -15.77 -3.87
CA PRO A 643 11.77 -15.43 -5.25
C PRO A 643 10.63 -16.31 -5.78
N LEU A 644 9.60 -15.69 -6.34
CA LEU A 644 8.50 -16.40 -6.99
C LEU A 644 8.87 -16.71 -8.45
N GLY A 645 8.57 -17.93 -8.90
CA GLY A 645 8.69 -18.30 -10.30
C GLY A 645 7.60 -17.67 -11.16
N ALA A 646 7.68 -17.85 -12.48
CA ALA A 646 6.60 -17.45 -13.37
C ALA A 646 5.35 -18.32 -13.12
N PRO A 647 4.16 -17.73 -12.97
CA PRO A 647 2.91 -18.49 -12.89
C PRO A 647 2.65 -19.25 -14.20
N LEU A 648 1.86 -20.32 -14.13
CA LEU A 648 1.49 -21.10 -15.31
C LEU A 648 0.70 -20.24 -16.31
N PRO A 649 1.04 -20.24 -17.60
CA PRO A 649 0.33 -19.46 -18.61
C PRO A 649 -1.18 -19.72 -18.67
N GLU A 650 -1.59 -20.97 -18.48
CA GLU A 650 -2.98 -21.41 -18.49
C GLU A 650 -3.75 -20.83 -17.30
N ASP A 651 -3.16 -20.82 -16.11
CA ASP A 651 -3.74 -20.22 -14.90
C ASP A 651 -3.91 -18.70 -15.09
N MET A 652 -2.92 -18.05 -15.70
CA MET A 652 -2.96 -16.62 -16.00
C MET A 652 -4.05 -16.27 -17.00
N GLU A 653 -4.20 -17.07 -18.05
CA GLU A 653 -5.28 -16.89 -19.03
C GLU A 653 -6.67 -17.09 -18.38
N ALA A 654 -6.81 -18.10 -17.52
CA ALA A 654 -8.04 -18.34 -16.77
C ALA A 654 -8.38 -17.19 -15.82
N MET A 655 -7.40 -16.67 -15.07
CA MET A 655 -7.57 -15.50 -14.20
C MET A 655 -7.96 -14.25 -14.98
N GLU A 656 -7.41 -14.04 -16.18
CA GLU A 656 -7.73 -12.88 -17.00
C GLU A 656 -9.14 -12.99 -17.60
N ARG A 657 -9.57 -14.17 -18.06
CA ARG A 657 -10.97 -14.40 -18.46
C ARG A 657 -11.93 -14.14 -17.30
N LEU A 658 -11.58 -14.56 -16.10
CA LEU A 658 -12.36 -14.30 -14.90
C LEU A 658 -12.43 -12.81 -14.56
N ARG A 659 -11.30 -12.09 -14.65
CA ARG A 659 -11.25 -10.63 -14.48
C ARG A 659 -12.18 -9.93 -15.47
N GLN A 660 -12.08 -10.25 -16.75
CA GLN A 660 -12.90 -9.63 -17.80
C GLN A 660 -14.40 -9.79 -17.56
N ARG A 661 -14.81 -10.94 -17.01
CA ARG A 661 -16.20 -11.21 -16.64
C ARG A 661 -16.66 -10.39 -15.43
N LEU A 662 -15.78 -10.22 -14.44
CA LEU A 662 -16.12 -9.60 -13.14
C LEU A 662 -15.95 -8.08 -13.11
N GLN A 663 -15.03 -7.51 -13.89
CA GLN A 663 -14.65 -6.10 -13.83
C GLN A 663 -15.75 -5.09 -14.17
N THR A 664 -16.85 -5.55 -14.76
CA THR A 664 -18.06 -4.73 -15.02
C THR A 664 -18.90 -4.50 -13.76
N HIS A 665 -18.75 -5.37 -12.76
CA HIS A 665 -19.43 -5.28 -11.48
C HIS A 665 -18.51 -4.90 -10.33
N TRP A 666 -17.20 -5.08 -10.53
CA TRP A 666 -16.15 -4.84 -9.55
C TRP A 666 -15.10 -3.93 -10.20
N GLY A 667 -15.24 -2.62 -10.01
CA GLY A 667 -14.41 -1.59 -10.62
C GLY A 667 -12.91 -1.74 -10.31
N LEU A 668 -12.53 -2.15 -9.09
CA LEU A 668 -11.13 -2.33 -8.71
C LEU A 668 -10.44 -3.48 -9.44
N LEU A 669 -11.17 -4.35 -10.15
CA LEU A 669 -10.56 -5.37 -11.00
C LEU A 669 -10.03 -4.82 -12.34
N GLN A 670 -10.47 -3.63 -12.74
CA GLN A 670 -10.06 -2.99 -13.98
C GLN A 670 -8.58 -2.62 -13.93
N ASN A 671 -7.85 -2.94 -14.99
CA ASN A 671 -6.42 -2.67 -15.14
C ASN A 671 -6.05 -2.11 -16.52
N ALA A 672 -7.07 -1.76 -17.31
CA ALA A 672 -6.97 -1.14 -18.62
C ALA A 672 -8.23 -0.30 -18.88
N ALA A 673 -8.08 0.78 -19.62
CA ALA A 673 -9.21 1.60 -20.03
C ALA A 673 -10.12 0.82 -21.01
N ALA A 674 -11.43 1.08 -20.96
CA ALA A 674 -12.34 0.48 -21.92
C ALA A 674 -11.95 0.93 -23.33
N LYS A 675 -11.90 0.00 -24.31
CA LYS A 675 -11.75 0.40 -25.71
C LYS A 675 -12.92 1.29 -26.07
N GLY A 676 -12.67 2.58 -26.31
CA GLY A 676 -13.67 3.52 -26.79
C GLY A 676 -14.38 2.88 -27.98
N LYS A 677 -15.72 2.91 -27.98
CA LYS A 677 -16.47 2.59 -29.19
C LYS A 677 -15.98 3.57 -30.25
N GLU A 678 -15.24 3.08 -31.24
CA GLU A 678 -15.11 3.78 -32.50
C GLU A 678 -16.54 4.06 -32.96
N VAL A 679 -16.94 5.33 -32.87
CA VAL A 679 -18.15 5.80 -33.53
C VAL A 679 -17.82 5.65 -35.00
N GLU A 680 -18.26 4.54 -35.61
CA GLU A 680 -18.44 4.46 -37.04
C GLU A 680 -19.39 5.60 -37.41
N GLU A 681 -18.83 6.76 -37.76
CA GLU A 681 -19.50 7.73 -38.62
C GLU A 681 -19.76 7.01 -39.94
N LYS A 682 -20.87 6.28 -40.00
CA LYS A 682 -21.50 5.93 -41.27
C LYS A 682 -21.86 7.24 -41.92
N GLY A 683 -21.00 7.69 -42.82
CA GLY A 683 -21.30 8.73 -43.78
C GLY A 683 -22.60 8.39 -44.50
N GLN A 684 -23.68 9.05 -44.11
CA GLN A 684 -24.85 9.22 -44.95
C GLN A 684 -24.52 10.35 -45.92
N ASN A 685 -23.90 10.00 -47.05
CA ASN A 685 -24.10 10.79 -48.26
C ASN A 685 -25.57 10.64 -48.64
N GLN A 686 -26.34 11.73 -48.49
CA GLN A 686 -27.63 11.90 -49.14
C GLN A 686 -27.40 12.24 -50.62
N ASP A 687 -28.26 11.67 -51.46
CA ASP A 687 -28.50 12.05 -52.85
C ASP A 687 -28.81 13.55 -53.03
#